data_AF-A0A2A4QF77-F1
#
_entry.id   AF-A0A2A4QF77-F1
#
_cell.length_a   1.000
_cell.length_b   1.000
_cell.length_c   1.000
_cell.angle_alpha   90.00
_cell.angle_beta   90.00
_cell.angle_gamma   90.00
#
_symmetry.space_group_name_H-M   'P 1'
#
loop_
_entity.id
_entity.type
_entity.pdbx_description
1 polymer ?
#
loop_
_entity_poly.entity_id
_entity_poly.type
_entity_poly.pdbx_seq_one_letter_code
_entity_poly.pdbx_strand_id
1 'polypeptide(L)'
;MSQSVINALTKKFSTSVFAFTCILLTSCTSNNLPVEEIPSKNYGQRIKFLVMHYTADDYQGSIQGLVNKGGASSHYLVPESYDKSYLEDELKVLKLVNENERAWHAGDSYWQGRKAINDQSIGIEIVNVPECERLQQKLTELTQAQGITPLHNLNPAEMCFFPDYDPKQIELLIELSKEILKKNPDITPTKIIGHSDIAPMRKSDPGPRFPWYQLYQAGIGAWYEKAMVLKYWQLFDQQLPNVALIQKALKIYGYGIVETGELDQQTQAVLHAFQTHFIPWNVSERIDEQTVATLFALLEKYMPKANKKLLTRYRDELSLAVIKTAVNKKGQIDETFPQQQRSDRELVNDRATFKAYKGRGQIIIDNQDAVSAQLYVNGEKLSIAEPLQAYNTYQYSLKKRTKNGDNTFKIKNIIPEGASLNVTIPYPRLKDISAKHQPNLQQKKFAQVDALINDDVNNGFPGAVLVVVKDGRIVKNSAYGYARKYADGGELLATPVKMTTDTLFDLASNTKMFATNFALMKLVSEGKLDVSLPINHYLPTYRGSGRDLRTVKDILTHNAGYSPQVRFFTRDNHLGTAFFSQNAERTKQLILTKVPFAVGRSAKRMYSDTDYMLLGMVIEKITGMALDTYVEYDIYHPLALDSTAFNPLEKGFRKNQFAATEINGTTRGHRVDFDNVRTYVLQGEVHDEKAFHSLGGVAGHAGLFSTGKDLAVLAQVLLNRGGYGEKQLFSSKVIDQFIKPDDGNGTYGLGWQRANNGDRKWHFGPYASASAYGHTGWTGTVTVIDPEHDLAIILLTNARHSEIEGDNKDYQFKGKQFETGKYGSVISLVYEAVLNN
;
A
#
# COMPACT_ATOMS: atom_id res chain seq x y z
N MET A 1 -30.54 42.90 45.05
CA MET A 1 -30.83 43.75 46.23
C MET A 1 -29.79 44.86 46.29
N SER A 2 -30.05 45.97 46.99
CA SER A 2 -29.12 47.07 47.34
C SER A 2 -28.26 47.69 46.20
N GLN A 3 -28.52 48.92 45.76
CA GLN A 3 -28.13 50.20 46.41
C GLN A 3 -26.60 50.45 46.33
N SER A 4 -26.07 51.47 45.62
CA SER A 4 -26.14 52.94 45.85
C SER A 4 -25.22 53.40 47.02
N VAL A 5 -24.55 54.55 47.06
CA VAL A 5 -24.67 55.82 46.27
C VAL A 5 -23.50 56.81 46.56
N ILE A 6 -23.35 57.89 45.77
CA ILE A 6 -22.69 59.21 46.06
C ILE A 6 -21.15 59.34 46.29
N ASN A 7 -20.53 60.06 45.35
CA ASN A 7 -19.69 61.29 45.40
C ASN A 7 -18.71 61.65 46.57
N ALA A 8 -17.67 62.41 46.16
CA ALA A 8 -17.28 63.77 46.65
C ALA A 8 -15.88 64.01 47.30
N LEU A 9 -15.03 64.74 46.56
CA LEU A 9 -14.35 66.01 46.95
C LEU A 9 -13.84 66.18 48.41
N THR A 10 -12.58 66.56 48.68
CA THR A 10 -12.05 67.94 48.45
C THR A 10 -10.55 68.13 48.80
N LYS A 11 -9.89 69.11 48.12
CA LYS A 11 -8.85 70.10 48.56
C LYS A 11 -7.78 69.68 49.64
N LYS A 12 -6.48 69.93 49.45
CA LYS A 12 -5.75 71.24 49.31
C LYS A 12 -4.36 71.02 48.64
N PHE A 13 -3.87 71.88 47.73
CA PHE A 13 -3.00 73.07 47.97
C PHE A 13 -1.73 72.78 48.79
N SER A 14 -0.51 73.21 48.42
CA SER A 14 -0.14 74.59 48.00
C SER A 14 1.26 74.71 47.35
N THR A 15 1.48 75.72 46.47
CA THR A 15 2.76 76.46 46.18
C THR A 15 4.03 75.68 45.74
N SER A 16 5.00 76.17 44.96
CA SER A 16 5.17 77.31 44.02
C SER A 16 6.59 77.23 43.40
N VAL A 17 7.06 77.95 42.36
CA VAL A 17 6.55 78.62 41.13
C VAL A 17 7.82 79.17 40.44
N PHE A 18 8.06 78.97 39.12
CA PHE A 18 8.67 79.99 38.22
C PHE A 18 8.78 79.58 36.73
N ALA A 19 8.74 80.61 35.88
CA ALA A 19 9.44 80.79 34.60
C ALA A 19 8.77 80.46 33.23
N PHE A 20 8.94 81.45 32.34
CA PHE A 20 8.74 81.55 30.88
C PHE A 20 7.34 81.50 30.22
N THR A 21 7.16 82.47 29.31
CA THR A 21 5.93 82.99 28.67
C THR A 21 6.40 84.16 27.78
N CYS A 22 5.90 84.53 26.60
CA CYS A 22 5.06 83.97 25.51
C CYS A 22 5.18 84.99 24.33
N ILE A 23 4.76 84.82 23.06
CA ILE A 23 4.06 83.76 22.29
C ILE A 23 4.45 83.92 20.79
N LEU A 24 4.03 83.00 19.89
CA LEU A 24 3.58 83.19 18.47
C LEU A 24 3.71 81.83 17.72
N LEU A 25 2.67 80.98 17.71
CA LEU A 25 1.55 80.92 16.73
C LEU A 25 2.01 80.52 15.30
N THR A 26 1.42 79.52 14.64
CA THR A 26 -0.02 79.22 14.53
C THR A 26 -0.44 77.73 14.43
N SER A 27 -1.69 77.45 14.80
CA SER A 27 -2.59 76.41 14.25
C SER A 27 -2.24 74.91 14.38
N CYS A 28 -2.42 74.33 15.57
CA CYS A 28 -2.83 72.93 15.70
C CYS A 28 -4.37 72.82 15.58
N THR A 29 -4.89 72.18 14.52
CA THR A 29 -6.32 71.84 14.40
C THR A 29 -6.63 70.49 15.04
N SER A 30 -6.48 70.42 16.36
CA SER A 30 -6.90 69.25 17.14
C SER A 30 -8.43 69.13 17.14
N ASN A 31 -8.99 68.24 16.32
CA ASN A 31 -10.38 67.79 16.41
C ASN A 31 -10.55 66.93 17.68
N ASN A 32 -10.53 67.58 18.85
CA ASN A 32 -10.81 66.95 20.15
C ASN A 32 -12.31 66.66 20.27
N LEU A 33 -12.76 65.64 19.54
CA LEU A 33 -13.95 64.87 19.90
C LEU A 33 -13.80 64.45 21.37
N PRO A 34 -14.75 64.77 22.26
CA PRO A 34 -14.69 64.38 23.66
C PRO A 34 -15.03 62.90 23.81
N VAL A 35 -14.06 62.04 23.48
CA VAL A 35 -14.15 60.59 23.64
C VAL A 35 -13.82 60.23 25.08
N GLU A 36 -14.79 59.68 25.81
CA GLU A 36 -14.56 59.07 27.11
C GLU A 36 -14.07 57.62 26.92
N GLU A 37 -12.78 57.37 27.14
CA GLU A 37 -12.22 56.02 27.04
C GLU A 37 -12.63 55.16 28.26
N ILE A 38 -13.70 54.39 28.11
CA ILE A 38 -14.13 53.37 29.06
C ILE A 38 -13.64 51.99 28.55
N PRO A 39 -12.46 51.50 28.94
CA PRO A 39 -11.92 50.26 28.41
C PRO A 39 -12.76 49.04 28.83
N SER A 40 -13.34 48.38 27.84
CA SER A 40 -14.02 47.09 28.02
C SER A 40 -13.04 46.05 28.56
N LYS A 41 -13.53 45.14 29.42
CA LYS A 41 -12.77 43.94 29.83
C LYS A 41 -12.89 42.79 28.79
N ASN A 42 -13.71 42.96 27.77
CA ASN A 42 -13.99 41.96 26.74
C ASN A 42 -13.21 42.25 25.45
N TYR A 43 -11.87 42.21 25.52
CA TYR A 43 -10.97 42.36 24.37
C TYR A 43 -9.79 41.37 24.45
N GLY A 44 -8.93 41.36 23.44
CA GLY A 44 -7.69 40.58 23.39
C GLY A 44 -6.79 41.04 22.24
N GLN A 45 -5.57 40.51 22.15
CA GLN A 45 -4.57 41.07 21.22
C GLN A 45 -4.89 40.83 19.74
N ARG A 46 -4.47 41.74 18.85
CA ARG A 46 -4.69 41.60 17.40
C ARG A 46 -3.83 40.48 16.81
N ILE A 47 -2.53 40.47 17.14
CA ILE A 47 -1.58 39.48 16.65
C ILE A 47 -1.82 38.14 17.35
N LYS A 48 -1.91 37.07 16.56
CA LYS A 48 -2.16 35.69 17.00
C LYS A 48 -1.13 34.69 16.49
N PHE A 49 -0.32 35.03 15.48
CA PHE A 49 0.66 34.12 14.88
C PHE A 49 2.05 34.77 14.74
N LEU A 50 3.07 33.92 14.71
CA LEU A 50 4.43 34.27 14.30
C LEU A 50 4.80 33.37 13.11
N VAL A 51 5.15 33.95 11.97
CA VAL A 51 5.47 33.21 10.74
C VAL A 51 6.94 33.37 10.41
N MET A 52 7.61 32.23 10.22
CA MET A 52 9.02 32.14 9.82
C MET A 52 9.11 31.91 8.31
N HIS A 53 10.04 32.62 7.67
CA HIS A 53 10.30 32.59 6.24
C HIS A 53 11.80 32.44 5.98
N TYR A 54 12.20 32.14 4.74
CA TYR A 54 13.53 32.49 4.24
C TYR A 54 13.40 33.45 3.07
N THR A 55 14.41 34.30 2.90
CA THR A 55 14.58 35.06 1.67
C THR A 55 15.27 34.17 0.64
N ALA A 56 14.70 34.09 -0.56
CA ALA A 56 15.27 33.33 -1.68
C ALA A 56 16.33 34.13 -2.45
N ASP A 57 16.99 35.06 -1.76
CA ASP A 57 17.87 36.10 -2.30
C ASP A 57 18.78 36.65 -1.18
N ASP A 58 19.89 37.30 -1.54
CA ASP A 58 20.84 37.87 -0.57
C ASP A 58 20.24 39.04 0.23
N TYR A 59 20.92 39.53 1.25
CA TYR A 59 20.43 40.61 2.13
C TYR A 59 20.07 41.89 1.37
N GLN A 60 20.83 42.29 0.34
CA GLN A 60 20.49 43.49 -0.46
C GLN A 60 19.29 43.22 -1.37
N GLY A 61 19.23 42.06 -2.03
CA GLY A 61 18.07 41.63 -2.81
C GLY A 61 16.81 41.50 -1.96
N SER A 62 16.96 41.01 -0.73
CA SER A 62 15.91 40.92 0.30
C SER A 62 15.39 42.29 0.72
N ILE A 63 16.28 43.24 1.03
CA ILE A 63 15.90 44.63 1.31
C ILE A 63 15.20 45.24 0.09
N GLN A 64 15.71 45.00 -1.11
CA GLN A 64 15.10 45.48 -2.36
C GLN A 64 13.70 44.88 -2.56
N GLY A 65 13.47 43.61 -2.24
CA GLY A 65 12.19 42.90 -2.38
C GLY A 65 11.15 43.26 -1.32
N LEU A 66 11.58 43.54 -0.07
CA LEU A 66 10.70 43.75 1.09
C LEU A 66 10.36 45.22 1.38
N VAL A 67 11.17 46.17 0.88
CA VAL A 67 10.99 47.62 1.12
C VAL A 67 10.37 48.35 -0.08
N ASN A 68 10.59 47.88 -1.31
CA ASN A 68 10.11 48.60 -2.49
C ASN A 68 8.61 48.50 -2.74
N LYS A 69 8.04 49.62 -3.19
CA LYS A 69 6.59 49.77 -3.42
C LYS A 69 6.08 48.81 -4.50
N GLY A 70 5.30 47.82 -4.07
CA GLY A 70 4.67 46.82 -4.92
C GLY A 70 5.16 45.39 -4.69
N GLY A 71 6.21 45.21 -3.88
CA GLY A 71 6.67 43.90 -3.42
C GLY A 71 5.83 43.29 -2.29
N ALA A 72 6.31 42.17 -1.75
CA ALA A 72 5.88 41.67 -0.45
C ALA A 72 6.48 42.55 0.67
N SER A 73 6.11 42.30 1.93
CA SER A 73 6.82 42.90 3.07
C SER A 73 6.69 42.04 4.32
N SER A 74 7.67 42.14 5.20
CA SER A 74 7.71 41.49 6.51
C SER A 74 7.73 42.51 7.64
N HIS A 75 7.62 42.05 8.88
CA HIS A 75 7.85 42.93 10.04
C HIS A 75 9.34 43.03 10.36
N TYR A 76 10.08 41.94 10.17
CA TYR A 76 11.49 41.81 10.50
C TYR A 76 12.28 41.10 9.40
N LEU A 77 13.56 41.45 9.28
CA LEU A 77 14.57 40.75 8.48
C LEU A 77 15.79 40.44 9.35
N VAL A 78 16.30 39.20 9.29
CA VAL A 78 17.50 38.76 10.02
C VAL A 78 18.62 38.38 9.03
N PRO A 79 19.73 39.13 8.95
CA PRO A 79 20.87 38.83 8.06
C PRO A 79 21.66 37.58 8.49
N GLU A 80 22.52 37.05 7.61
CA GLU A 80 23.49 35.97 7.89
C GLU A 80 24.94 36.51 7.91
N SER A 81 25.84 35.89 8.69
CA SER A 81 27.22 36.38 8.92
C SER A 81 28.18 36.29 7.73
N TYR A 82 27.82 35.57 6.66
CA TYR A 82 28.68 35.31 5.50
C TYR A 82 28.12 35.88 4.19
N ASP A 83 27.05 36.66 4.27
CA ASP A 83 26.49 37.39 3.15
C ASP A 83 27.45 38.49 2.67
N LYS A 84 27.84 38.45 1.40
CA LYS A 84 28.76 39.43 0.78
C LYS A 84 28.13 40.80 0.56
N SER A 85 26.81 40.88 0.68
CA SER A 85 25.98 42.08 0.52
C SER A 85 25.65 42.74 1.87
N TYR A 86 25.92 42.05 2.99
CA TYR A 86 25.93 42.62 4.35
C TYR A 86 27.32 43.19 4.67
N LEU A 87 27.38 44.43 5.18
CA LEU A 87 28.63 45.20 5.30
C LEU A 87 28.94 45.65 6.75
N GLU A 88 28.24 45.11 7.74
CA GLU A 88 28.40 45.46 9.16
C GLU A 88 29.07 44.30 9.92
N ASP A 89 30.01 44.60 10.83
CA ASP A 89 30.76 43.59 11.59
C ASP A 89 29.89 42.76 12.57
N GLU A 90 28.71 43.28 12.93
CA GLU A 90 27.76 42.66 13.85
C GLU A 90 26.37 42.56 13.21
N LEU A 91 25.78 41.36 13.22
CA LEU A 91 24.42 41.13 12.72
C LEU A 91 23.39 41.92 13.53
N LYS A 92 22.53 42.66 12.81
CA LYS A 92 21.47 43.49 13.37
C LYS A 92 20.13 43.08 12.75
N VAL A 93 19.13 42.83 13.59
CA VAL A 93 17.75 42.61 13.14
C VAL A 93 17.19 43.93 12.61
N LEU A 94 16.72 43.95 11.35
CA LEU A 94 16.02 45.10 10.80
C LEU A 94 14.52 44.96 11.03
N LYS A 95 13.88 46.04 11.50
CA LYS A 95 12.42 46.15 11.61
C LYS A 95 11.87 46.97 10.44
N LEU A 96 11.17 46.31 9.53
CA LEU A 96 10.70 46.91 8.27
C LEU A 96 9.26 47.46 8.37
N VAL A 97 8.41 46.85 9.18
CA VAL A 97 7.01 47.27 9.41
C VAL A 97 6.70 47.26 10.92
N ASN A 98 5.85 48.18 11.38
CA ASN A 98 5.45 48.23 12.78
C ASN A 98 4.61 47.00 13.18
N GLU A 99 4.81 46.44 14.38
CA GLU A 99 4.06 45.27 14.90
C GLU A 99 2.54 45.53 15.03
N ASN A 100 2.11 46.80 14.99
CA ASN A 100 0.70 47.20 14.97
C ASN A 100 0.12 47.40 13.56
N GLU A 101 0.98 47.46 12.54
CA GLU A 101 0.62 47.63 11.14
C GLU A 101 0.57 46.26 10.42
N ARG A 102 0.25 46.25 9.13
CA ARG A 102 0.18 45.02 8.33
C ARG A 102 1.35 44.93 7.36
N ALA A 103 2.20 43.94 7.57
CA ALA A 103 3.11 43.44 6.53
C ALA A 103 2.40 42.44 5.59
N TRP A 104 2.91 42.26 4.36
CA TRP A 104 2.29 41.44 3.31
C TRP A 104 3.06 40.13 3.03
N HIS A 105 3.40 39.38 4.09
CA HIS A 105 4.25 38.20 4.01
C HIS A 105 3.49 36.90 3.68
N ALA A 106 2.37 36.61 4.35
CA ALA A 106 1.67 35.33 4.22
C ALA A 106 0.97 35.12 2.87
N GLY A 107 0.36 36.17 2.30
CA GLY A 107 -0.49 36.06 1.10
C GLY A 107 -1.75 35.22 1.34
N ASP A 108 -2.26 34.52 0.31
CA ASP A 108 -3.33 33.53 0.52
C ASP A 108 -2.79 32.38 1.38
N SER A 109 -3.45 32.16 2.51
CA SER A 109 -2.90 31.45 3.66
C SER A 109 -4.02 30.96 4.57
N TYR A 110 -3.81 29.82 5.23
CA TYR A 110 -4.72 29.28 6.24
C TYR A 110 -3.98 28.69 7.43
N TRP A 111 -4.43 29.00 8.65
CA TRP A 111 -4.03 28.25 9.84
C TRP A 111 -5.13 28.24 10.91
N GLN A 112 -5.40 27.07 11.50
CA GLN A 112 -6.33 26.87 12.63
C GLN A 112 -7.68 27.61 12.48
N GLY A 113 -8.30 27.49 11.30
CA GLY A 113 -9.60 28.10 10.99
C GLY A 113 -9.56 29.54 10.51
N ARG A 114 -8.38 30.19 10.47
CA ARG A 114 -8.21 31.58 9.97
C ARG A 114 -7.64 31.57 8.56
N LYS A 115 -8.04 32.56 7.76
CA LYS A 115 -7.52 32.83 6.40
C LYS A 115 -6.83 34.18 6.33
N ALA A 116 -5.95 34.36 5.33
CA ALA A 116 -5.29 35.64 5.00
C ALA A 116 -4.62 36.28 6.23
N ILE A 117 -3.72 35.53 6.87
CA ILE A 117 -3.35 35.79 8.27
C ILE A 117 -2.48 37.05 8.51
N ASN A 118 -2.01 37.73 7.46
CA ASN A 118 -1.27 39.01 7.48
C ASN A 118 -1.83 40.02 8.52
N ASP A 119 -3.16 40.15 8.60
CA ASP A 119 -3.85 41.07 9.52
C ASP A 119 -3.70 40.73 11.01
N GLN A 120 -3.12 39.56 11.33
CA GLN A 120 -3.06 38.92 12.65
C GLN A 120 -1.74 38.15 12.88
N SER A 121 -0.71 38.38 12.07
CA SER A 121 0.59 37.71 12.17
C SER A 121 1.75 38.70 12.17
N ILE A 122 2.80 38.37 12.93
CA ILE A 122 4.14 38.94 12.71
C ILE A 122 4.91 38.00 11.79
N GLY A 123 5.68 38.56 10.86
CA GLY A 123 6.47 37.81 9.88
C GLY A 123 7.94 38.16 10.01
N ILE A 124 8.77 37.13 10.18
CA ILE A 124 10.23 37.26 10.24
C ILE A 124 10.81 36.60 8.98
N GLU A 125 11.46 37.40 8.16
CA GLU A 125 12.29 36.97 7.03
C GLU A 125 13.71 36.74 7.52
N ILE A 126 14.36 35.70 7.00
CA ILE A 126 15.66 35.23 7.48
C ILE A 126 16.50 34.95 6.23
N VAL A 127 17.67 35.57 6.12
CA VAL A 127 18.50 35.45 4.92
C VAL A 127 19.11 34.06 4.86
N ASN A 128 18.69 33.23 3.89
CA ASN A 128 19.15 31.85 3.72
C ASN A 128 18.73 31.31 2.34
N VAL A 129 19.60 31.42 1.34
CA VAL A 129 19.27 31.21 -0.08
C VAL A 129 19.37 29.73 -0.51
N PRO A 130 18.27 29.05 -0.92
CA PRO A 130 18.34 27.68 -1.42
C PRO A 130 18.75 27.62 -2.90
N GLU A 131 19.60 26.66 -3.24
CA GLU A 131 20.01 26.38 -4.62
C GLU A 131 18.99 25.43 -5.29
N CYS A 132 18.07 25.96 -6.08
CA CYS A 132 17.03 25.19 -6.77
C CYS A 132 17.33 25.01 -8.28
N GLU A 133 17.73 23.80 -8.69
CA GLU A 133 17.89 23.46 -10.11
C GLU A 133 16.61 22.86 -10.71
N ARG A 134 16.19 23.37 -11.88
CA ARG A 134 15.07 22.84 -12.66
C ARG A 134 15.58 21.88 -13.73
N LEU A 135 15.03 20.67 -13.79
CA LEU A 135 15.37 19.68 -14.81
C LEU A 135 15.07 20.19 -16.23
N GLN A 136 16.10 20.63 -16.96
CA GLN A 136 16.00 21.09 -18.35
C GLN A 136 15.83 19.92 -19.33
N GLN A 137 14.61 19.38 -19.45
CA GLN A 137 14.23 18.56 -20.62
C GLN A 137 12.85 18.94 -21.18
N LYS A 138 12.85 19.27 -22.48
CA LYS A 138 11.68 19.32 -23.40
C LYS A 138 10.46 20.14 -22.95
N LEU A 139 10.59 21.47 -22.97
CA LEU A 139 9.44 22.39 -22.88
C LEU A 139 9.42 23.50 -23.96
N THR A 140 10.25 23.38 -25.00
CA THR A 140 10.37 24.35 -26.10
C THR A 140 9.25 24.25 -27.16
N GLU A 141 8.44 23.18 -27.15
CA GLU A 141 7.39 22.92 -28.15
C GLU A 141 5.95 23.15 -27.64
N LEU A 142 5.77 23.42 -26.34
CA LEU A 142 4.45 23.56 -25.71
C LEU A 142 4.11 25.00 -25.29
N THR A 143 5.11 25.88 -25.22
CA THR A 143 5.00 27.25 -24.66
C THR A 143 4.48 28.33 -25.63
N GLN A 144 3.92 27.94 -26.78
CA GLN A 144 3.19 28.85 -27.68
C GLN A 144 1.65 28.75 -27.58
N ALA A 145 1.11 27.75 -26.87
CA ALA A 145 -0.34 27.50 -26.85
C ALA A 145 -1.12 28.24 -25.74
N GLN A 146 -0.46 28.64 -24.65
CA GLN A 146 -1.10 29.22 -23.47
C GLN A 146 -0.25 30.35 -22.88
N GLY A 147 -0.72 31.59 -22.98
CA GLY A 147 -0.04 32.78 -22.47
C GLY A 147 -0.11 32.90 -20.96
N ILE A 148 0.71 32.12 -20.24
CA ILE A 148 0.83 32.13 -18.78
C ILE A 148 2.24 32.62 -18.42
N THR A 149 2.34 33.79 -17.80
CA THR A 149 3.59 34.29 -17.22
C THR A 149 3.93 33.51 -15.93
N PRO A 150 5.20 33.10 -15.70
CA PRO A 150 5.57 32.44 -14.46
C PRO A 150 5.60 33.42 -13.28
N LEU A 151 5.14 32.97 -12.11
CA LEU A 151 5.39 33.63 -10.83
C LEU A 151 5.69 32.57 -9.76
N HIS A 152 6.56 32.89 -8.81
CA HIS A 152 7.17 31.98 -7.81
C HIS A 152 6.24 30.93 -7.19
N ASN A 153 6.23 29.72 -7.78
CA ASN A 153 5.75 28.47 -7.21
C ASN A 153 6.80 27.40 -7.53
N LEU A 154 7.34 26.70 -6.54
CA LEU A 154 8.19 25.53 -6.80
C LEU A 154 7.35 24.41 -7.41
N ASN A 155 7.87 23.83 -8.48
CA ASN A 155 7.22 22.79 -9.28
C ASN A 155 7.89 21.43 -8.98
N PRO A 156 7.19 20.27 -9.03
CA PRO A 156 7.78 18.95 -8.77
C PRO A 156 8.84 18.45 -9.79
N ALA A 157 9.46 19.36 -10.54
CA ALA A 157 10.59 19.15 -11.44
C ALA A 157 11.81 20.02 -11.06
N GLU A 158 11.81 20.58 -9.84
CA GLU A 158 12.84 21.45 -9.28
C GLU A 158 13.44 20.78 -8.03
N MET A 159 14.76 20.54 -8.04
CA MET A 159 15.52 19.97 -6.95
C MET A 159 16.20 21.12 -6.18
N CYS A 160 15.79 21.33 -4.93
CA CYS A 160 16.35 22.37 -4.07
C CYS A 160 17.31 21.81 -3.03
N PHE A 161 18.53 22.32 -3.02
CA PHE A 161 19.49 22.16 -1.93
C PHE A 161 19.31 23.34 -0.96
N PHE A 162 18.96 23.03 0.29
CA PHE A 162 18.77 24.03 1.33
C PHE A 162 20.06 24.11 2.17
N PRO A 163 20.69 25.30 2.32
CA PRO A 163 21.84 25.46 3.22
C PRO A 163 21.41 25.44 4.69
N ASP A 164 22.41 25.30 5.56
CA ASP A 164 22.27 25.44 7.01
C ASP A 164 22.21 26.92 7.39
N TYR A 165 21.28 27.26 8.28
CA TYR A 165 21.15 28.62 8.83
C TYR A 165 22.35 28.98 9.72
N ASP A 166 22.80 30.24 9.65
CA ASP A 166 23.89 30.75 10.48
C ASP A 166 23.55 30.65 11.98
N PRO A 167 24.38 30.01 12.82
CA PRO A 167 24.17 29.95 14.26
C PRO A 167 23.91 31.31 14.92
N LYS A 168 24.61 32.39 14.51
CA LYS A 168 24.41 33.74 15.09
C LYS A 168 23.05 34.34 14.68
N GLN A 169 22.66 34.14 13.44
CA GLN A 169 21.34 34.53 12.92
C GLN A 169 20.22 33.81 13.69
N ILE A 170 20.41 32.53 14.02
CA ILE A 170 19.45 31.75 14.82
C ILE A 170 19.42 32.18 16.29
N GLU A 171 20.55 32.58 16.87
CA GLU A 171 20.59 33.21 18.20
C GLU A 171 19.76 34.51 18.23
N LEU A 172 19.97 35.42 17.27
CA LEU A 172 19.17 36.65 17.13
C LEU A 172 17.68 36.36 16.90
N LEU A 173 17.36 35.37 16.06
CA LEU A 173 15.99 34.93 15.82
C LEU A 173 15.31 34.43 17.10
N ILE A 174 16.05 33.72 17.96
CA ILE A 174 15.57 33.22 19.25
C ILE A 174 15.30 34.38 20.23
N GLU A 175 16.17 35.40 20.29
CA GLU A 175 15.95 36.58 21.13
C GLU A 175 14.75 37.41 20.65
N LEU A 176 14.72 37.73 19.36
CA LEU A 176 13.62 38.43 18.69
C LEU A 176 12.27 37.73 18.91
N SER A 177 12.24 36.40 18.74
CA SER A 177 11.03 35.59 18.99
C SER A 177 10.58 35.68 20.44
N LYS A 178 11.50 35.60 21.41
CA LYS A 178 11.18 35.73 22.84
C LYS A 178 10.59 37.12 23.16
N GLU A 179 11.12 38.19 22.57
CA GLU A 179 10.54 39.53 22.72
C GLU A 179 9.11 39.61 22.15
N ILE A 180 8.91 39.12 20.93
CA ILE A 180 7.60 39.15 20.26
C ILE A 180 6.57 38.35 21.06
N LEU A 181 6.92 37.16 21.55
CA LEU A 181 6.03 36.32 22.37
C LEU A 181 5.75 36.93 23.75
N LYS A 182 6.73 37.62 24.36
CA LYS A 182 6.54 38.37 25.62
C LYS A 182 5.56 39.54 25.46
N LYS A 183 5.53 40.20 24.29
CA LYS A 183 4.53 41.22 23.94
C LYS A 183 3.16 40.61 23.60
N ASN A 184 3.15 39.42 22.99
CA ASN A 184 1.96 38.78 22.41
C ASN A 184 1.67 37.39 23.03
N PRO A 185 1.27 37.30 24.32
CA PRO A 185 1.08 36.02 25.01
C PRO A 185 -0.05 35.13 24.46
N ASP A 186 -0.89 35.66 23.55
CA ASP A 186 -1.90 34.88 22.82
C ASP A 186 -1.31 33.98 21.71
N ILE A 187 -0.04 34.17 21.34
CA ILE A 187 0.70 33.31 20.39
C ILE A 187 1.15 32.04 21.13
N THR A 188 0.29 31.04 21.11
CA THR A 188 0.56 29.70 21.68
C THR A 188 1.55 28.91 20.79
N PRO A 189 2.26 27.90 21.32
CA PRO A 189 3.23 27.08 20.58
C PRO A 189 2.82 26.66 19.16
N THR A 190 1.58 26.19 18.97
CA THR A 190 1.03 25.77 17.66
C THR A 190 0.61 26.92 16.73
N LYS A 191 1.07 28.14 16.99
CA LYS A 191 0.84 29.35 16.19
C LYS A 191 2.14 30.03 15.75
N ILE A 192 3.27 29.34 15.94
CA ILE A 192 4.60 29.72 15.48
C ILE A 192 4.95 28.69 14.40
N ILE A 193 5.01 29.12 13.15
CA ILE A 193 4.78 28.28 11.96
C ILE A 193 5.58 28.76 10.75
N GLY A 194 5.84 27.90 9.79
CA GLY A 194 6.47 28.28 8.51
C GLY A 194 5.49 28.90 7.53
N HIS A 195 6.00 29.48 6.44
CA HIS A 195 5.15 29.86 5.30
C HIS A 195 4.56 28.62 4.62
N SER A 196 5.31 27.52 4.58
CA SER A 196 4.88 26.22 4.10
C SER A 196 3.72 25.63 4.89
N ASP A 197 3.64 25.85 6.21
CA ASP A 197 2.50 25.38 7.02
C ASP A 197 1.18 26.04 6.62
N ILE A 198 1.24 27.33 6.28
CA ILE A 198 0.06 28.15 6.01
C ILE A 198 -0.30 28.23 4.53
N ALA A 199 0.64 27.93 3.64
CA ALA A 199 0.47 27.92 2.18
C ALA A 199 1.16 26.71 1.50
N PRO A 200 0.88 25.46 1.94
CA PRO A 200 1.65 24.26 1.52
C PRO A 200 1.61 23.98 0.02
N MET A 201 0.50 24.33 -0.64
CA MET A 201 0.34 24.22 -2.10
C MET A 201 1.18 25.23 -2.92
N ARG A 202 1.96 26.09 -2.26
CA ARG A 202 2.57 27.30 -2.85
C ARG A 202 3.96 27.63 -2.30
N LYS A 203 4.29 27.23 -1.07
CA LYS A 203 5.51 27.64 -0.36
C LYS A 203 6.19 26.47 0.36
N SER A 204 7.52 26.50 0.36
CA SER A 204 8.42 25.55 1.02
C SER A 204 9.14 26.16 2.23
N ASP A 205 9.24 27.48 2.31
CA ASP A 205 9.97 28.20 3.34
C ASP A 205 9.34 28.04 4.75
N PRO A 206 10.16 27.91 5.82
CA PRO A 206 11.62 28.05 5.86
C PRO A 206 12.41 26.76 5.50
N GLY A 207 11.78 25.72 4.96
CA GLY A 207 12.49 24.54 4.43
C GLY A 207 13.09 23.60 5.50
N PRO A 208 13.62 22.44 5.08
CA PRO A 208 13.98 21.32 5.97
C PRO A 208 15.28 21.51 6.76
N ARG A 209 16.03 22.60 6.56
CA ARG A 209 17.20 22.93 7.40
C ARG A 209 16.89 23.92 8.51
N PHE A 210 15.67 24.48 8.55
CA PHE A 210 15.29 25.42 9.60
C PHE A 210 15.22 24.74 10.98
N PRO A 211 15.89 25.27 12.02
CA PRO A 211 16.14 24.54 13.27
C PRO A 211 14.96 24.61 14.27
N TRP A 212 13.78 24.17 13.84
CA TRP A 212 12.54 24.13 14.66
C TRP A 212 12.76 23.53 16.07
N TYR A 213 13.56 22.47 16.19
CA TYR A 213 13.85 21.85 17.48
C TYR A 213 14.71 22.73 18.42
N GLN A 214 15.64 23.52 17.88
CA GLN A 214 16.45 24.47 18.65
C GLN A 214 15.59 25.63 19.16
N LEU A 215 14.69 26.14 18.32
CA LEU A 215 13.68 27.11 18.73
C LEU A 215 12.79 26.53 19.85
N TYR A 216 12.33 25.28 19.71
CA TYR A 216 11.55 24.62 20.75
C TYR A 216 12.32 24.47 22.09
N GLN A 217 13.60 24.08 22.04
CA GLN A 217 14.46 24.04 23.24
C GLN A 217 14.61 25.42 23.89
N ALA A 218 14.59 26.49 23.09
CA ALA A 218 14.57 27.87 23.57
C ALA A 218 13.18 28.38 24.01
N GLY A 219 12.14 27.54 23.99
CA GLY A 219 10.77 27.85 24.39
C GLY A 219 9.86 28.40 23.29
N ILE A 220 10.28 28.32 22.02
CA ILE A 220 9.62 28.92 20.85
C ILE A 220 9.04 27.80 19.97
N GLY A 221 7.72 27.81 19.74
CA GLY A 221 7.07 26.88 18.83
C GLY A 221 6.66 25.54 19.44
N ALA A 222 6.08 24.68 18.60
CA ALA A 222 5.57 23.38 18.98
C ALA A 222 6.58 22.27 18.70
N TRP A 223 6.65 21.26 19.58
CA TRP A 223 7.37 20.02 19.31
C TRP A 223 6.76 18.86 20.11
N TYR A 224 6.96 17.63 19.67
CA TYR A 224 6.46 16.42 20.32
C TYR A 224 7.40 15.91 21.41
N GLU A 225 6.86 15.10 22.32
CA GLU A 225 7.70 14.32 23.23
C GLU A 225 8.06 12.97 22.59
N LYS A 226 9.35 12.60 22.63
CA LYS A 226 9.84 11.32 22.06
C LYS A 226 9.08 10.11 22.62
N ALA A 227 8.70 10.14 23.90
CA ALA A 227 7.90 9.08 24.52
C ALA A 227 6.46 9.00 23.96
N MET A 228 5.85 10.12 23.57
CA MET A 228 4.53 10.13 22.92
C MET A 228 4.62 9.60 21.49
N VAL A 229 5.67 9.94 20.74
CA VAL A 229 5.89 9.38 19.39
C VAL A 229 6.09 7.87 19.46
N LEU A 230 6.93 7.36 20.36
CA LEU A 230 7.11 5.91 20.55
C LEU A 230 5.79 5.19 20.89
N LYS A 231 4.97 5.79 21.76
CA LYS A 231 3.63 5.29 22.12
C LYS A 231 2.68 5.23 20.92
N TYR A 232 2.66 6.25 20.06
CA TYR A 232 1.78 6.25 18.88
C TYR A 232 2.33 5.40 17.74
N TRP A 233 3.66 5.29 17.59
CA TRP A 233 4.29 4.39 16.64
C TRP A 233 3.89 2.95 16.96
N GLN A 234 4.02 2.50 18.22
CA GLN A 234 3.55 1.18 18.67
C GLN A 234 2.04 0.91 18.47
N LEU A 235 1.22 1.97 18.33
CA LEU A 235 -0.21 1.86 18.07
C LEU A 235 -0.56 1.76 16.57
N PHE A 236 0.23 2.41 15.71
CA PHE A 236 -0.02 2.53 14.28
C PHE A 236 0.84 1.61 13.40
N ASP A 237 1.95 1.10 13.94
CA ASP A 237 2.75 -0.02 13.40
C ASP A 237 1.90 -1.29 13.20
N GLN A 238 0.88 -1.49 14.06
CA GLN A 238 -0.10 -2.58 13.94
C GLN A 238 -1.11 -2.36 12.81
N GLN A 239 -1.56 -1.11 12.63
CA GLN A 239 -2.45 -0.68 11.55
C GLN A 239 -2.46 0.85 11.45
N LEU A 240 -2.19 1.41 10.27
CA LEU A 240 -2.28 2.85 10.06
C LEU A 240 -3.76 3.33 10.10
N PRO A 241 -4.04 4.51 10.67
CA PRO A 241 -5.28 5.24 10.43
C PRO A 241 -5.51 5.46 8.93
N ASN A 242 -6.77 5.44 8.47
CA ASN A 242 -7.07 5.74 7.06
C ASN A 242 -6.80 7.22 6.72
N VAL A 243 -6.65 7.50 5.42
CA VAL A 243 -6.30 8.85 4.91
C VAL A 243 -7.29 9.92 5.36
N ALA A 244 -8.60 9.63 5.42
CA ALA A 244 -9.60 10.59 5.90
C ALA A 244 -9.38 10.97 7.37
N LEU A 245 -9.06 9.99 8.23
CA LEU A 245 -8.75 10.24 9.63
C LEU A 245 -7.44 11.03 9.80
N ILE A 246 -6.44 10.81 8.93
CA ILE A 246 -5.16 11.55 8.93
C ILE A 246 -5.36 12.99 8.44
N GLN A 247 -6.07 13.20 7.32
CA GLN A 247 -6.48 14.53 6.86
C GLN A 247 -7.25 15.28 7.95
N LYS A 248 -8.14 14.59 8.68
CA LYS A 248 -8.89 15.16 9.81
C LYS A 248 -7.98 15.51 10.99
N ALA A 249 -6.95 14.71 11.27
CA ALA A 249 -5.94 14.99 12.29
C ALA A 249 -5.08 16.22 11.91
N LEU A 250 -4.58 16.30 10.67
CA LEU A 250 -3.85 17.45 10.11
C LEU A 250 -4.70 18.74 10.16
N LYS A 251 -5.97 18.66 9.74
CA LYS A 251 -6.93 19.78 9.78
C LYS A 251 -7.20 20.26 11.21
N ILE A 252 -7.23 19.35 12.18
CA ILE A 252 -7.39 19.69 13.59
C ILE A 252 -6.14 20.41 14.11
N TYR A 253 -4.93 19.93 13.76
CA TYR A 253 -3.67 20.54 14.18
C TYR A 253 -3.50 21.98 13.65
N GLY A 254 -3.83 22.21 12.38
CA GLY A 254 -3.92 23.56 11.83
C GLY A 254 -4.06 23.70 10.31
N TYR A 255 -3.71 22.67 9.53
CA TYR A 255 -3.57 22.76 8.08
C TYR A 255 -4.88 23.01 7.31
N GLY A 256 -4.77 23.72 6.19
CA GLY A 256 -5.87 24.12 5.29
C GLY A 256 -6.45 23.00 4.42
N ILE A 257 -6.54 21.78 4.92
CA ILE A 257 -6.83 20.55 4.15
C ILE A 257 -8.32 20.15 4.19
N VAL A 258 -8.83 19.53 3.13
CA VAL A 258 -10.16 18.90 3.06
C VAL A 258 -10.05 17.39 3.35
N GLU A 259 -11.06 16.84 4.03
CA GLU A 259 -11.15 15.40 4.29
C GLU A 259 -11.81 14.71 3.06
N THR A 260 -10.98 14.21 2.15
CA THR A 260 -11.37 13.54 0.90
C THR A 260 -11.28 12.01 1.00
N GLY A 261 -10.39 11.49 1.83
CA GLY A 261 -10.12 10.05 2.00
C GLY A 261 -9.17 9.45 0.96
N GLU A 262 -8.63 10.24 0.04
CA GLU A 262 -7.69 9.82 -1.01
C GLU A 262 -6.36 10.58 -0.83
N LEU A 263 -5.21 9.97 -1.16
CA LEU A 263 -3.88 10.61 -1.06
C LEU A 263 -3.69 11.58 -2.24
N ASP A 264 -4.39 12.71 -2.15
CA ASP A 264 -4.44 13.76 -3.16
C ASP A 264 -3.32 14.81 -2.99
N GLN A 265 -3.20 15.72 -3.96
CA GLN A 265 -2.12 16.72 -4.02
C GLN A 265 -2.11 17.65 -2.79
N GLN A 266 -3.27 18.03 -2.24
CA GLN A 266 -3.34 18.80 -0.98
C GLN A 266 -2.81 18.00 0.21
N THR A 267 -2.99 16.68 0.21
CA THR A 267 -2.49 15.80 1.28
C THR A 267 -0.98 15.66 1.17
N GLN A 268 -0.44 15.44 -0.03
CA GLN A 268 1.02 15.39 -0.27
C GLN A 268 1.71 16.71 0.12
N ALA A 269 1.19 17.85 -0.33
CA ALA A 269 1.76 19.16 0.01
C ALA A 269 1.70 19.47 1.52
N VAL A 270 0.62 19.08 2.20
CA VAL A 270 0.51 19.21 3.66
C VAL A 270 1.44 18.25 4.41
N LEU A 271 1.64 17.01 3.91
CA LEU A 271 2.61 16.08 4.46
C LEU A 271 4.04 16.60 4.28
N HIS A 272 4.39 17.15 3.11
CA HIS A 272 5.67 17.81 2.87
C HIS A 272 5.92 18.93 3.88
N ALA A 273 4.98 19.86 4.07
CA ALA A 273 5.11 20.94 5.05
C ALA A 273 5.23 20.42 6.49
N PHE A 274 4.39 19.45 6.87
CA PHE A 274 4.40 18.84 8.21
C PHE A 274 5.72 18.10 8.51
N GLN A 275 6.24 17.34 7.55
CA GLN A 275 7.54 16.65 7.69
C GLN A 275 8.69 17.66 7.70
N THR A 276 8.65 18.69 6.84
CA THR A 276 9.61 19.80 6.84
C THR A 276 9.69 20.49 8.20
N HIS A 277 8.56 20.65 8.90
CA HIS A 277 8.52 21.24 10.24
C HIS A 277 8.99 20.25 11.32
N PHE A 278 8.40 19.07 11.43
CA PHE A 278 8.52 18.19 12.61
C PHE A 278 9.45 16.98 12.42
N ILE A 279 9.76 16.60 11.18
CA ILE A 279 10.57 15.43 10.83
C ILE A 279 11.55 15.77 9.68
N PRO A 280 12.34 16.86 9.76
CA PRO A 280 13.11 17.38 8.62
C PRO A 280 14.13 16.42 8.01
N TRP A 281 14.52 15.35 8.74
CA TRP A 281 15.37 14.26 8.26
C TRP A 281 14.64 13.18 7.46
N ASN A 282 13.31 13.23 7.35
CA ASN A 282 12.47 12.30 6.61
C ASN A 282 11.27 13.04 5.98
N VAL A 283 11.56 13.87 4.97
CA VAL A 283 10.54 14.47 4.11
C VAL A 283 10.28 13.51 2.95
N SER A 284 9.18 12.75 3.04
CA SER A 284 8.83 11.63 2.15
C SER A 284 7.59 11.90 1.29
N GLU A 285 6.79 12.92 1.65
CA GLU A 285 5.43 13.21 1.15
C GLU A 285 4.41 12.07 1.32
N ARG A 286 4.81 10.98 2.00
CA ARG A 286 4.04 9.75 2.16
C ARG A 286 3.41 9.69 3.55
N ILE A 287 2.38 8.86 3.66
CA ILE A 287 1.83 8.45 4.96
C ILE A 287 2.65 7.27 5.44
N ASP A 288 3.49 7.51 6.45
CA ASP A 288 4.24 6.50 7.20
C ASP A 288 3.95 6.58 8.70
N GLU A 289 4.26 5.50 9.43
CA GLU A 289 3.98 5.35 10.85
C GLU A 289 4.73 6.37 11.71
N GLN A 290 5.93 6.81 11.30
CA GLN A 290 6.67 7.89 11.96
C GLN A 290 5.93 9.23 11.85
N THR A 291 5.42 9.56 10.66
CA THR A 291 4.68 10.79 10.37
C THR A 291 3.36 10.83 11.13
N VAL A 292 2.58 9.75 11.09
CA VAL A 292 1.29 9.67 11.82
C VAL A 292 1.51 9.64 13.33
N ALA A 293 2.52 8.93 13.84
CA ALA A 293 2.84 8.93 15.28
C ALA A 293 3.26 10.32 15.78
N THR A 294 4.04 11.05 14.97
CA THR A 294 4.43 12.44 15.27
C THR A 294 3.23 13.37 15.33
N LEU A 295 2.31 13.28 14.36
CA LEU A 295 1.07 14.05 14.33
C LEU A 295 0.19 13.79 15.56
N PHE A 296 0.00 12.52 15.93
CA PHE A 296 -0.81 12.17 17.12
C PHE A 296 -0.12 12.52 18.45
N ALA A 297 1.21 12.51 18.52
CA ALA A 297 1.95 13.01 19.68
C ALA A 297 1.77 14.52 19.87
N LEU A 298 1.86 15.31 18.78
CA LEU A 298 1.56 16.75 18.80
C LEU A 298 0.10 17.02 19.19
N LEU A 299 -0.84 16.23 18.67
CA LEU A 299 -2.26 16.32 19.02
C LEU A 299 -2.55 15.90 20.47
N GLU A 300 -1.83 14.96 21.05
CA GLU A 300 -1.94 14.64 22.48
C GLU A 300 -1.47 15.80 23.35
N LYS A 301 -0.29 16.35 23.03
CA LYS A 301 0.35 17.42 23.81
C LYS A 301 -0.43 18.73 23.74
N TYR A 302 -0.87 19.15 22.55
CA TYR A 302 -1.46 20.47 22.33
C TYR A 302 -2.99 20.46 22.14
N MET A 303 -3.60 19.32 21.80
CA MET A 303 -5.04 19.21 21.50
C MET A 303 -5.73 17.98 22.11
N PRO A 304 -5.48 17.60 23.39
CA PRO A 304 -5.86 16.29 23.94
C PRO A 304 -7.35 15.97 23.85
N LYS A 305 -8.24 16.98 23.92
CA LYS A 305 -9.70 16.81 23.75
C LYS A 305 -10.10 16.42 22.33
N ALA A 306 -9.37 16.88 21.31
CA ALA A 306 -9.59 16.52 19.92
C ALA A 306 -8.90 15.19 19.59
N ASN A 307 -7.68 14.98 20.08
CA ASN A 307 -6.97 13.69 20.00
C ASN A 307 -7.80 12.53 20.57
N LYS A 308 -8.42 12.71 21.75
CA LYS A 308 -9.32 11.68 22.33
C LYS A 308 -10.47 11.32 21.39
N LYS A 309 -11.04 12.28 20.66
CA LYS A 309 -12.09 12.03 19.65
C LYS A 309 -11.55 11.31 18.42
N LEU A 310 -10.37 11.71 17.92
CA LEU A 310 -9.68 11.02 16.82
C LEU A 310 -9.35 9.57 17.18
N LEU A 311 -8.92 9.30 18.42
CA LEU A 311 -8.62 7.95 18.91
C LEU A 311 -9.85 7.14 19.30
N THR A 312 -10.99 7.78 19.58
CA THR A 312 -12.29 7.11 19.59
C THR A 312 -12.64 6.71 18.16
N ARG A 313 -12.66 7.64 17.19
CA ARG A 313 -12.94 7.32 15.78
C ARG A 313 -11.98 6.27 15.21
N TYR A 314 -10.70 6.29 15.55
CA TYR A 314 -9.73 5.26 15.16
C TYR A 314 -10.16 3.87 15.68
N ARG A 315 -10.54 3.77 16.96
CA ARG A 315 -11.07 2.52 17.52
C ARG A 315 -12.44 2.16 16.96
N ASP A 316 -13.25 3.12 16.57
CA ASP A 316 -14.55 2.89 15.93
C ASP A 316 -14.37 2.40 14.48
N GLU A 317 -13.35 2.89 13.76
CA GLU A 317 -12.99 2.43 12.42
C GLU A 317 -12.29 1.06 12.46
N LEU A 318 -11.40 0.82 13.44
CA LEU A 318 -10.86 -0.52 13.74
C LEU A 318 -11.96 -1.49 14.15
N SER A 319 -12.89 -1.10 15.02
CA SER A 319 -13.98 -1.99 15.45
C SER A 319 -15.05 -2.18 14.39
N LEU A 320 -15.34 -1.19 13.54
CA LEU A 320 -16.16 -1.38 12.35
C LEU A 320 -15.46 -2.21 11.27
N ALA A 321 -14.13 -2.19 11.19
CA ALA A 321 -13.37 -3.18 10.43
C ALA A 321 -13.55 -4.58 11.05
N VAL A 322 -13.34 -4.74 12.37
CA VAL A 322 -13.49 -6.01 13.11
C VAL A 322 -14.94 -6.54 13.15
N ILE A 323 -15.96 -5.69 13.04
CA ILE A 323 -17.38 -6.06 13.01
C ILE A 323 -17.85 -6.34 11.56
N LYS A 324 -17.20 -5.76 10.54
CA LYS A 324 -17.44 -6.09 9.12
C LYS A 324 -16.62 -7.27 8.62
N THR A 325 -15.43 -7.50 9.16
CA THR A 325 -14.79 -8.82 9.06
C THR A 325 -15.58 -9.77 9.95
N ALA A 326 -16.35 -10.69 9.35
CA ALA A 326 -16.75 -11.89 10.07
C ALA A 326 -15.50 -12.51 10.72
N VAL A 327 -15.60 -12.95 11.98
CA VAL A 327 -14.48 -13.39 12.82
C VAL A 327 -13.47 -14.22 11.99
N ASN A 328 -12.26 -13.68 11.83
CA ASN A 328 -11.15 -14.35 11.14
C ASN A 328 -10.75 -15.60 11.94
N LYS A 329 -11.45 -16.72 11.69
CA LYS A 329 -11.29 -17.98 12.41
C LYS A 329 -9.83 -18.42 12.42
N LYS A 330 -9.30 -18.75 13.60
CA LYS A 330 -7.92 -19.21 13.84
C LYS A 330 -7.67 -20.65 13.36
N GLY A 331 -8.12 -20.98 12.14
CA GLY A 331 -8.04 -22.32 11.59
C GLY A 331 -9.33 -22.77 10.92
N GLN A 332 -9.52 -24.08 10.90
CA GLN A 332 -10.67 -24.76 10.27
C GLN A 332 -11.89 -24.73 11.19
N ILE A 333 -11.63 -24.94 12.48
CA ILE A 333 -12.55 -24.80 13.59
C ILE A 333 -11.91 -23.76 14.50
N ASP A 334 -12.70 -22.77 14.91
CA ASP A 334 -12.42 -21.78 15.95
C ASP A 334 -13.82 -21.36 16.44
N GLU A 335 -14.34 -22.11 17.40
CA GLU A 335 -15.73 -22.05 17.85
C GLU A 335 -15.85 -22.32 19.36
N THR A 336 -16.73 -21.56 20.02
CA THR A 336 -17.11 -21.80 21.42
C THR A 336 -18.11 -22.95 21.52
N PHE A 337 -17.80 -23.89 22.41
CA PHE A 337 -18.67 -25.00 22.78
C PHE A 337 -19.06 -24.89 24.27
N PRO A 338 -20.32 -25.18 24.66
CA PRO A 338 -21.43 -25.59 23.80
C PRO A 338 -21.85 -24.50 22.81
N GLN A 339 -22.23 -24.89 21.60
CA GLN A 339 -22.63 -23.93 20.56
C GLN A 339 -23.87 -23.14 21.02
N GLN A 340 -23.82 -21.82 20.88
CA GLN A 340 -24.85 -20.89 21.42
C GLN A 340 -26.19 -21.01 20.68
N GLN A 341 -26.16 -21.25 19.36
CA GLN A 341 -27.35 -21.50 18.55
C GLN A 341 -27.52 -23.01 18.36
N ARG A 342 -28.26 -23.65 19.28
CA ARG A 342 -28.54 -25.10 19.23
C ARG A 342 -29.81 -25.40 18.42
N SER A 343 -29.83 -26.56 17.80
CA SER A 343 -31.06 -27.19 17.27
C SER A 343 -31.59 -28.23 18.25
N ASP A 344 -32.91 -28.43 18.30
CA ASP A 344 -33.57 -29.53 19.04
C ASP A 344 -33.06 -30.91 18.60
N ARG A 345 -32.50 -31.01 17.40
CA ARG A 345 -31.88 -32.23 16.86
C ARG A 345 -30.48 -32.41 17.46
N GLU A 346 -30.39 -32.94 18.68
CA GLU A 346 -29.15 -33.10 19.46
C GLU A 346 -27.92 -33.51 18.62
N LEU A 347 -28.09 -34.46 17.69
CA LEU A 347 -27.01 -35.00 16.85
C LEU A 347 -26.36 -34.02 15.85
N VAL A 348 -26.92 -32.82 15.61
CA VAL A 348 -26.26 -31.80 14.76
C VAL A 348 -25.45 -30.78 15.56
N ASN A 349 -25.62 -30.70 16.87
CA ASN A 349 -24.92 -29.76 17.75
C ASN A 349 -23.51 -30.28 18.13
N ASP A 350 -22.65 -29.35 18.54
CA ASP A 350 -21.35 -29.58 19.19
C ASP A 350 -20.39 -30.47 18.37
N ARG A 351 -20.44 -30.31 17.04
CA ARG A 351 -19.73 -31.12 16.04
C ARG A 351 -19.22 -30.27 14.89
N ALA A 352 -18.11 -30.70 14.30
CA ALA A 352 -17.54 -30.06 13.10
C ALA A 352 -16.75 -31.07 12.26
N THR A 353 -16.31 -30.65 11.07
CA THR A 353 -15.35 -31.36 10.22
C THR A 353 -14.11 -30.52 9.99
N PHE A 354 -12.97 -31.17 9.78
CA PHE A 354 -11.70 -30.51 9.47
C PHE A 354 -10.82 -31.41 8.60
N LYS A 355 -10.03 -30.83 7.70
CA LYS A 355 -9.04 -31.56 6.91
C LYS A 355 -7.79 -31.81 7.74
N ALA A 356 -7.27 -33.03 7.67
CA ALA A 356 -5.99 -33.39 8.27
C ALA A 356 -5.28 -34.47 7.43
N TYR A 357 -4.16 -34.94 7.97
CA TYR A 357 -3.31 -35.96 7.39
C TYR A 357 -2.93 -36.97 8.47
N LYS A 358 -2.79 -38.26 8.10
CA LYS A 358 -2.47 -39.34 9.04
C LYS A 358 -1.17 -39.03 9.78
N GLY A 359 -1.19 -39.17 11.11
CA GLY A 359 -0.04 -38.86 11.97
C GLY A 359 0.23 -37.37 12.20
N ARG A 360 -0.76 -36.46 12.00
CA ARG A 360 -0.56 -34.99 12.05
C ARG A 360 -1.71 -34.29 12.80
N GLY A 361 -1.67 -32.96 12.87
CA GLY A 361 -2.71 -32.14 13.51
C GLY A 361 -2.54 -31.93 15.02
N GLN A 362 -3.16 -30.85 15.50
CA GLN A 362 -3.25 -30.45 16.90
C GLN A 362 -4.62 -29.81 17.15
N ILE A 363 -5.02 -29.76 18.41
CA ILE A 363 -6.21 -29.04 18.89
C ILE A 363 -5.77 -28.13 20.02
N ILE A 364 -6.23 -26.89 19.99
CA ILE A 364 -6.05 -25.87 21.01
C ILE A 364 -7.39 -25.68 21.70
N ILE A 365 -7.38 -25.59 23.02
CA ILE A 365 -8.59 -25.45 23.85
C ILE A 365 -8.35 -24.31 24.84
N ASP A 366 -9.01 -23.18 24.63
CA ASP A 366 -9.00 -22.06 25.57
C ASP A 366 -10.18 -22.25 26.54
N ASN A 367 -9.88 -22.74 27.73
CA ASN A 367 -10.89 -22.96 28.75
C ASN A 367 -11.33 -21.65 29.37
N GLN A 368 -12.64 -21.42 29.46
CA GLN A 368 -13.17 -20.32 30.26
C GLN A 368 -13.30 -20.79 31.70
N ASP A 369 -14.20 -21.74 31.95
CA ASP A 369 -14.68 -22.10 33.28
C ASP A 369 -15.06 -23.59 33.43
N ALA A 370 -14.83 -24.41 32.41
CA ALA A 370 -15.10 -25.85 32.48
C ALA A 370 -14.09 -26.57 33.39
N VAL A 371 -14.57 -27.53 34.17
CA VAL A 371 -13.81 -28.45 35.01
C VAL A 371 -13.56 -29.79 34.28
N SER A 372 -14.44 -30.20 33.37
CA SER A 372 -14.17 -31.34 32.46
C SER A 372 -14.99 -31.25 31.17
N ALA A 373 -14.56 -31.98 30.15
CA ALA A 373 -15.26 -32.14 28.87
C ALA A 373 -14.87 -33.45 28.16
N GLN A 374 -15.74 -33.97 27.29
CA GLN A 374 -15.47 -35.18 26.50
C GLN A 374 -15.35 -34.83 25.01
N LEU A 375 -14.10 -34.67 24.54
CA LEU A 375 -13.78 -34.41 23.14
C LEU A 375 -13.47 -35.72 22.40
N TYR A 376 -13.84 -35.79 21.12
CA TYR A 376 -13.67 -36.96 20.26
C TYR A 376 -13.19 -36.52 18.87
N VAL A 377 -12.26 -37.28 18.28
CA VAL A 377 -11.86 -37.14 16.87
C VAL A 377 -11.99 -38.47 16.16
N ASN A 378 -12.71 -38.51 15.03
CA ASN A 378 -13.08 -39.73 14.30
C ASN A 378 -13.73 -40.83 15.19
N GLY A 379 -14.37 -40.44 16.30
CA GLY A 379 -15.00 -41.34 17.26
C GLY A 379 -14.13 -41.74 18.46
N GLU A 380 -12.81 -41.51 18.43
CA GLU A 380 -11.92 -41.80 19.56
C GLU A 380 -11.90 -40.67 20.59
N LYS A 381 -12.18 -40.96 21.88
CA LYS A 381 -12.06 -39.94 22.97
C LYS A 381 -10.63 -39.42 23.01
N LEU A 382 -10.46 -38.09 23.08
CA LEU A 382 -9.21 -37.41 23.37
C LEU A 382 -8.94 -37.44 24.88
N SER A 383 -7.71 -37.79 25.26
CA SER A 383 -7.24 -37.61 26.63
C SER A 383 -6.86 -36.15 26.84
N ILE A 384 -7.54 -35.49 27.77
CA ILE A 384 -7.27 -34.11 28.21
C ILE A 384 -6.95 -34.10 29.71
N ALA A 385 -6.52 -32.96 30.25
CA ALA A 385 -6.43 -32.77 31.70
C ALA A 385 -7.83 -32.84 32.34
N GLU A 386 -7.96 -33.62 33.41
CA GLU A 386 -9.16 -33.74 34.25
C GLU A 386 -8.67 -33.65 35.71
N PRO A 387 -9.01 -32.59 36.48
CA PRO A 387 -9.80 -31.43 36.09
C PRO A 387 -9.05 -30.46 35.14
N LEU A 388 -9.81 -29.75 34.32
CA LEU A 388 -9.38 -28.54 33.65
C LEU A 388 -9.37 -27.38 34.65
N GLN A 389 -8.29 -26.59 34.65
CA GLN A 389 -8.21 -25.28 35.31
C GLN A 389 -8.84 -24.21 34.41
N ALA A 390 -9.66 -23.33 35.00
CA ALA A 390 -10.29 -22.18 34.36
C ALA A 390 -9.26 -21.19 33.77
N TYR A 391 -9.66 -20.45 32.74
CA TYR A 391 -8.87 -19.43 32.02
C TYR A 391 -7.50 -19.89 31.49
N ASN A 392 -7.31 -21.20 31.30
CA ASN A 392 -6.06 -21.81 30.85
C ASN A 392 -6.17 -22.38 29.43
N THR A 393 -5.12 -22.23 28.64
CA THR A 393 -5.03 -22.74 27.26
C THR A 393 -4.30 -24.07 27.22
N TYR A 394 -4.93 -25.09 26.64
CA TYR A 394 -4.35 -26.43 26.48
C TYR A 394 -4.07 -26.73 25.01
N GLN A 395 -2.99 -27.46 24.73
CA GLN A 395 -2.67 -27.94 23.39
C GLN A 395 -2.49 -29.47 23.40
N TYR A 396 -3.27 -30.17 22.58
CA TYR A 396 -3.23 -31.63 22.48
C TYR A 396 -2.93 -32.10 21.06
N SER A 397 -2.23 -33.23 20.94
CA SER A 397 -1.81 -33.77 19.65
C SER A 397 -2.85 -34.72 19.05
N LEU A 398 -3.33 -34.43 17.84
CA LEU A 398 -4.34 -35.26 17.16
C LEU A 398 -3.75 -36.44 16.39
N LYS A 399 -2.41 -36.52 16.29
CA LYS A 399 -1.64 -37.44 15.43
C LYS A 399 -2.13 -38.90 15.43
N LYS A 400 -2.51 -39.45 16.59
CA LYS A 400 -3.00 -40.84 16.73
C LYS A 400 -4.37 -41.08 16.08
N ARG A 401 -5.23 -40.05 16.02
CA ARG A 401 -6.66 -40.12 15.67
C ARG A 401 -6.96 -39.62 14.25
N THR A 402 -6.05 -38.88 13.62
CA THR A 402 -6.24 -38.30 12.28
C THR A 402 -6.00 -39.29 11.14
N LYS A 403 -6.79 -39.16 10.08
CA LYS A 403 -6.59 -39.77 8.74
C LYS A 403 -6.33 -38.68 7.68
N ASN A 404 -5.99 -39.07 6.45
CA ASN A 404 -5.92 -38.14 5.31
C ASN A 404 -7.33 -37.69 4.89
N GLY A 405 -7.44 -36.45 4.40
CA GLY A 405 -8.72 -35.86 4.01
C GLY A 405 -9.54 -35.40 5.22
N ASP A 406 -10.85 -35.55 5.15
CA ASP A 406 -11.77 -35.02 6.15
C ASP A 406 -11.86 -35.89 7.40
N ASN A 407 -11.81 -35.23 8.56
CA ASN A 407 -11.86 -35.81 9.89
C ASN A 407 -13.04 -35.20 10.65
N THR A 408 -13.69 -35.97 11.53
CA THR A 408 -14.80 -35.49 12.35
C THR A 408 -14.34 -35.06 13.73
N PHE A 409 -14.92 -33.99 14.24
CA PHE A 409 -14.79 -33.51 15.62
C PHE A 409 -16.15 -33.57 16.32
N LYS A 410 -16.17 -33.96 17.60
CA LYS A 410 -17.30 -33.84 18.51
C LYS A 410 -16.82 -33.44 19.89
N ILE A 411 -17.58 -32.59 20.58
CA ILE A 411 -17.49 -32.39 22.03
C ILE A 411 -18.86 -32.68 22.68
N LYS A 412 -18.85 -33.05 23.96
CA LYS A 412 -20.04 -33.18 24.82
C LYS A 412 -19.64 -33.17 26.30
N ASN A 413 -20.62 -33.21 27.21
CA ASN A 413 -20.42 -33.34 28.65
C ASN A 413 -19.43 -32.28 29.20
N ILE A 414 -19.63 -31.02 28.82
CA ILE A 414 -18.91 -29.88 29.40
C ILE A 414 -19.55 -29.62 30.78
N ILE A 415 -18.74 -29.56 31.82
CA ILE A 415 -19.16 -29.51 33.23
C ILE A 415 -18.34 -28.41 33.93
N PRO A 416 -18.92 -27.54 34.78
CA PRO A 416 -20.33 -27.47 35.17
C PRO A 416 -21.27 -27.03 34.03
N GLU A 417 -22.58 -27.13 34.25
CA GLU A 417 -23.56 -26.55 33.33
C GLU A 417 -23.39 -25.03 33.25
N GLY A 418 -23.54 -24.46 32.05
CA GLY A 418 -23.22 -23.06 31.75
C GLY A 418 -21.76 -22.83 31.32
N ALA A 419 -20.83 -23.73 31.66
CA ALA A 419 -19.42 -23.57 31.33
C ALA A 419 -19.09 -23.76 29.84
N SER A 420 -17.96 -23.19 29.39
CA SER A 420 -17.58 -23.13 27.97
C SER A 420 -16.08 -23.28 27.68
N LEU A 421 -15.80 -23.69 26.43
CA LEU A 421 -14.48 -23.94 25.86
C LEU A 421 -14.44 -23.35 24.45
N ASN A 422 -13.48 -22.47 24.14
CA ASN A 422 -13.18 -22.18 22.72
C ASN A 422 -12.25 -23.26 22.18
N VAL A 423 -12.59 -23.85 21.04
CA VAL A 423 -11.82 -24.94 20.42
C VAL A 423 -11.30 -24.49 19.06
N THR A 424 -9.98 -24.44 18.93
CA THR A 424 -9.27 -24.16 17.68
C THR A 424 -8.64 -25.44 17.11
N ILE A 425 -8.86 -25.71 15.82
CA ILE A 425 -8.13 -26.73 15.03
C ILE A 425 -7.53 -26.08 13.78
N PRO A 426 -6.20 -25.83 13.76
CA PRO A 426 -5.52 -25.18 12.63
C PRO A 426 -5.62 -25.96 11.30
N TYR A 427 -5.47 -25.25 10.18
CA TYR A 427 -5.27 -25.82 8.85
C TYR A 427 -3.91 -26.53 8.74
N PRO A 428 -3.79 -27.62 7.95
CA PRO A 428 -2.50 -28.27 7.70
C PRO A 428 -1.47 -27.35 7.04
N ARG A 429 -0.31 -27.14 7.69
CA ARG A 429 0.87 -26.56 7.01
C ARG A 429 1.61 -27.61 6.17
N LEU A 430 2.38 -27.21 5.15
CA LEU A 430 3.22 -28.15 4.41
C LEU A 430 4.29 -28.77 5.30
N LYS A 431 4.75 -29.97 4.92
CA LYS A 431 6.03 -30.53 5.38
C LYS A 431 6.90 -30.85 4.19
N ASP A 432 8.04 -30.17 4.06
CA ASP A 432 9.04 -30.61 3.09
C ASP A 432 9.68 -31.92 3.57
N ILE A 433 9.62 -32.94 2.73
CA ILE A 433 10.31 -34.21 2.92
C ILE A 433 11.32 -34.53 1.81
N SER A 434 11.37 -33.71 0.75
CA SER A 434 12.21 -33.92 -0.44
C SER A 434 13.70 -33.93 -0.11
N ALA A 435 14.12 -33.14 0.88
CA ALA A 435 15.49 -33.09 1.38
C ALA A 435 15.78 -34.08 2.54
N LYS A 436 14.83 -34.92 2.97
CA LYS A 436 14.91 -35.67 4.25
C LYS A 436 14.65 -37.17 4.20
N HIS A 437 14.42 -37.76 3.03
CA HIS A 437 14.27 -39.22 2.87
C HIS A 437 15.32 -39.77 1.90
N GLN A 438 15.57 -41.08 1.97
CA GLN A 438 16.63 -41.77 1.22
C GLN A 438 16.63 -41.35 -0.27
N PRO A 439 17.72 -40.75 -0.79
CA PRO A 439 17.75 -40.22 -2.16
C PRO A 439 17.29 -41.24 -3.19
N ASN A 440 17.80 -42.47 -3.07
CA ASN A 440 17.55 -43.60 -3.98
C ASN A 440 16.07 -43.99 -4.15
N LEU A 441 15.16 -43.61 -3.24
CA LEU A 441 13.73 -43.97 -3.35
C LEU A 441 12.91 -42.88 -4.05
N GLN A 442 13.05 -41.61 -3.68
CA GLN A 442 12.35 -40.53 -4.39
C GLN A 442 12.96 -40.26 -5.78
N GLN A 443 14.27 -40.40 -5.92
CA GLN A 443 14.96 -40.31 -7.22
C GLN A 443 14.53 -41.44 -8.17
N LYS A 444 14.25 -42.65 -7.67
CA LYS A 444 13.61 -43.70 -8.47
C LYS A 444 12.16 -43.36 -8.81
N LYS A 445 11.37 -42.90 -7.84
CA LYS A 445 9.94 -42.60 -8.01
C LYS A 445 9.67 -41.52 -9.06
N PHE A 446 10.57 -40.55 -9.22
CA PHE A 446 10.48 -39.50 -10.23
C PHE A 446 11.51 -39.62 -11.37
N ALA A 447 12.18 -40.78 -11.53
CA ALA A 447 13.29 -40.95 -12.46
C ALA A 447 12.96 -40.57 -13.91
N GLN A 448 11.75 -40.88 -14.39
CA GLN A 448 11.32 -40.54 -15.76
C GLN A 448 11.04 -39.05 -15.93
N VAL A 449 10.51 -38.38 -14.90
CA VAL A 449 10.35 -36.91 -14.87
C VAL A 449 11.73 -36.25 -14.89
N ASP A 450 12.66 -36.76 -14.09
CA ASP A 450 14.03 -36.27 -14.03
C ASP A 450 14.79 -36.52 -15.34
N ALA A 451 14.59 -37.65 -16.00
CA ALA A 451 15.16 -37.93 -17.32
C ALA A 451 14.65 -36.94 -18.37
N LEU A 452 13.32 -36.85 -18.56
CA LEU A 452 12.71 -36.01 -19.59
C LEU A 452 13.12 -34.53 -19.49
N ILE A 453 13.14 -33.96 -18.28
CA ILE A 453 13.53 -32.55 -18.10
C ILE A 453 15.05 -32.35 -18.32
N ASN A 454 15.90 -33.30 -17.91
CA ASN A 454 17.33 -33.20 -18.18
C ASN A 454 17.67 -33.41 -19.67
N ASP A 455 16.97 -34.31 -20.36
CA ASP A 455 17.14 -34.53 -21.80
C ASP A 455 16.68 -33.32 -22.61
N ASP A 456 15.55 -32.70 -22.26
CA ASP A 456 15.15 -31.41 -22.85
C ASP A 456 16.25 -30.34 -22.63
N VAL A 457 16.80 -30.23 -21.42
CA VAL A 457 17.87 -29.26 -21.07
C VAL A 457 19.16 -29.53 -21.86
N ASN A 458 19.57 -30.80 -21.98
CA ASN A 458 20.73 -31.23 -22.76
C ASN A 458 20.56 -30.88 -24.24
N ASN A 459 19.34 -31.02 -24.78
CA ASN A 459 18.98 -30.66 -26.15
C ASN A 459 18.68 -29.16 -26.36
N GLY A 460 18.81 -28.32 -25.32
CA GLY A 460 18.84 -26.86 -25.44
C GLY A 460 17.78 -26.09 -24.64
N PHE A 461 16.80 -26.76 -24.02
CA PHE A 461 15.83 -26.11 -23.14
C PHE A 461 16.53 -25.33 -22.01
N PRO A 462 16.05 -24.14 -21.63
CA PRO A 462 16.82 -23.27 -20.74
C PRO A 462 16.90 -23.75 -19.29
N GLY A 463 15.76 -24.03 -18.64
CA GLY A 463 15.73 -24.51 -17.27
C GLY A 463 14.33 -24.55 -16.65
N ALA A 464 14.23 -25.22 -15.50
CA ALA A 464 12.98 -25.42 -14.79
C ALA A 464 13.16 -25.55 -13.26
N VAL A 465 12.11 -25.25 -12.51
CA VAL A 465 11.90 -25.68 -11.13
C VAL A 465 10.57 -26.44 -11.07
N LEU A 466 10.61 -27.67 -10.58
CA LEU A 466 9.44 -28.52 -10.36
C LEU A 466 9.23 -28.77 -8.88
N VAL A 467 8.06 -28.39 -8.37
CA VAL A 467 7.58 -28.71 -7.02
C VAL A 467 6.31 -29.55 -7.11
N VAL A 468 6.29 -30.67 -6.38
CA VAL A 468 5.14 -31.57 -6.28
C VAL A 468 4.73 -31.68 -4.82
N VAL A 469 3.48 -31.33 -4.52
CA VAL A 469 2.82 -31.50 -3.23
C VAL A 469 1.93 -32.73 -3.28
N LYS A 470 2.02 -33.62 -2.30
CA LYS A 470 1.12 -34.78 -2.12
C LYS A 470 0.86 -35.05 -0.64
N ASP A 471 -0.39 -35.25 -0.25
CA ASP A 471 -0.79 -35.53 1.15
C ASP A 471 -0.21 -34.51 2.16
N GLY A 472 -0.30 -33.23 1.81
CA GLY A 472 0.19 -32.11 2.60
C GLY A 472 1.71 -32.07 2.79
N ARG A 473 2.49 -32.68 1.89
CA ARG A 473 3.96 -32.74 1.91
C ARG A 473 4.53 -32.29 0.58
N ILE A 474 5.67 -31.60 0.58
CA ILE A 474 6.48 -31.46 -0.65
C ILE A 474 7.23 -32.78 -0.84
N VAL A 475 6.88 -33.52 -1.89
CA VAL A 475 7.43 -34.83 -2.25
C VAL A 475 8.43 -34.78 -3.40
N LYS A 476 8.49 -33.65 -4.12
CA LYS A 476 9.58 -33.28 -5.03
C LYS A 476 9.77 -31.77 -4.99
N ASN A 477 11.02 -31.33 -4.97
CA ASN A 477 11.44 -29.94 -5.16
C ASN A 477 12.79 -30.02 -5.86
N SER A 478 12.85 -29.69 -7.15
CA SER A 478 14.02 -29.96 -8.00
C SER A 478 14.20 -28.85 -9.03
N ALA A 479 15.45 -28.49 -9.30
CA ALA A 479 15.84 -27.46 -10.26
C ALA A 479 16.72 -28.05 -11.37
N TYR A 480 16.55 -27.57 -12.60
CA TYR A 480 17.12 -28.12 -13.82
C TYR A 480 17.65 -27.01 -14.71
N GLY A 481 18.76 -27.27 -15.41
CA GLY A 481 19.36 -26.31 -16.34
C GLY A 481 19.74 -25.00 -15.68
N TYR A 482 19.34 -23.89 -16.30
CA TYR A 482 19.93 -22.58 -16.12
C TYR A 482 18.88 -21.47 -15.93
N ALA A 483 19.03 -20.69 -14.86
CA ALA A 483 18.31 -19.44 -14.66
C ALA A 483 18.64 -18.43 -15.77
N ARG A 484 19.87 -18.43 -16.30
CA ARG A 484 20.28 -17.56 -17.41
C ARG A 484 21.34 -18.21 -18.31
N LYS A 485 21.03 -18.36 -19.61
CA LYS A 485 21.94 -18.85 -20.65
C LYS A 485 22.67 -17.76 -21.45
N TYR A 486 22.04 -16.60 -21.66
CA TYR A 486 22.51 -15.59 -22.60
C TYR A 486 22.95 -14.28 -21.91
N ALA A 487 23.91 -13.57 -22.51
CA ALA A 487 24.35 -12.21 -22.18
C ALA A 487 23.36 -11.16 -22.74
N ASP A 488 23.46 -9.91 -22.29
CA ASP A 488 22.52 -8.84 -22.72
C ASP A 488 22.60 -8.49 -24.21
N GLY A 489 23.70 -8.87 -24.89
CA GLY A 489 23.85 -8.78 -26.35
C GLY A 489 23.36 -10.01 -27.12
N GLY A 490 22.62 -10.94 -26.49
CA GLY A 490 22.07 -12.14 -27.12
C GLY A 490 22.99 -13.36 -27.19
N GLU A 491 24.31 -13.16 -27.02
CA GLU A 491 25.32 -14.23 -27.06
C GLU A 491 25.20 -15.24 -25.90
N LEU A 492 25.66 -16.48 -26.10
CA LEU A 492 25.74 -17.49 -25.03
C LEU A 492 26.79 -17.11 -23.99
N LEU A 493 26.45 -17.27 -22.71
CA LEU A 493 27.40 -17.12 -21.61
C LEU A 493 28.39 -18.28 -21.60
N ALA A 494 29.69 -17.98 -21.51
CA ALA A 494 30.74 -18.98 -21.30
C ALA A 494 30.59 -19.75 -19.97
N THR A 495 29.86 -19.18 -19.00
CA THR A 495 29.42 -19.87 -17.78
C THR A 495 27.96 -19.49 -17.48
N PRO A 496 26.97 -20.26 -17.97
CA PRO A 496 25.56 -20.03 -17.70
C PRO A 496 25.21 -20.12 -16.21
N VAL A 497 24.29 -19.28 -15.75
CA VAL A 497 23.85 -19.26 -14.35
C VAL A 497 22.91 -20.44 -14.11
N LYS A 498 23.31 -21.41 -13.28
CA LYS A 498 22.50 -22.59 -12.93
C LYS A 498 21.18 -22.22 -12.24
N MET A 499 20.14 -23.00 -12.51
CA MET A 499 18.84 -22.88 -11.85
C MET A 499 18.92 -23.38 -10.40
N THR A 500 18.18 -22.76 -9.48
CA THR A 500 18.06 -23.20 -8.07
C THR A 500 16.59 -23.32 -7.67
N THR A 501 16.27 -24.07 -6.61
CA THR A 501 14.88 -24.22 -6.13
C THR A 501 14.27 -22.93 -5.57
N ASP A 502 15.12 -21.93 -5.32
CA ASP A 502 14.80 -20.63 -4.73
C ASP A 502 14.91 -19.51 -5.79
N THR A 503 15.07 -19.88 -7.06
CA THR A 503 15.02 -18.95 -8.19
C THR A 503 13.59 -18.43 -8.38
N LEU A 504 13.47 -17.11 -8.56
CA LEU A 504 12.21 -16.40 -8.79
C LEU A 504 11.84 -16.40 -10.28
N PHE A 505 10.56 -16.53 -10.59
CA PHE A 505 10.05 -16.51 -11.97
C PHE A 505 8.94 -15.46 -12.14
N ASP A 506 8.89 -14.81 -13.31
CA ASP A 506 7.68 -14.10 -13.75
C ASP A 506 6.57 -15.12 -14.02
N LEU A 507 5.51 -15.04 -13.22
CA LEU A 507 4.39 -15.97 -13.31
C LEU A 507 3.48 -15.71 -14.51
N ALA A 508 3.59 -14.54 -15.15
CA ALA A 508 2.69 -14.05 -16.19
C ALA A 508 1.22 -14.27 -15.77
N SER A 509 0.41 -14.92 -16.60
CA SER A 509 -1.00 -15.21 -16.30
C SER A 509 -1.28 -16.06 -15.05
N ASN A 510 -0.30 -16.69 -14.40
CA ASN A 510 -0.53 -17.25 -13.05
C ASN A 510 -0.76 -16.13 -11.98
N THR A 511 -0.33 -14.89 -12.25
CA THR A 511 -0.72 -13.67 -11.49
C THR A 511 -2.24 -13.57 -11.30
N LYS A 512 -3.00 -13.84 -12.37
CA LYS A 512 -4.47 -13.81 -12.37
C LYS A 512 -5.04 -14.66 -11.24
N MET A 513 -4.42 -15.80 -10.95
CA MET A 513 -4.86 -16.71 -9.91
C MET A 513 -4.33 -16.28 -8.54
N PHE A 514 -3.01 -16.22 -8.39
CA PHE A 514 -2.35 -16.13 -7.08
C PHE A 514 -2.28 -14.73 -6.47
N ALA A 515 -2.54 -13.68 -7.26
CA ALA A 515 -2.88 -12.35 -6.75
C ALA A 515 -4.39 -12.11 -6.86
N THR A 516 -4.89 -11.88 -8.08
CA THR A 516 -6.24 -11.34 -8.30
C THR A 516 -7.35 -12.29 -7.86
N ASN A 517 -7.31 -13.59 -8.21
CA ASN A 517 -8.39 -14.50 -7.82
C ASN A 517 -8.38 -14.77 -6.30
N PHE A 518 -7.21 -14.91 -5.68
CA PHE A 518 -7.06 -14.99 -4.22
C PHE A 518 -7.65 -13.76 -3.51
N ALA A 519 -7.35 -12.56 -3.99
CA ALA A 519 -7.92 -11.31 -3.47
C ALA A 519 -9.45 -11.27 -3.62
N LEU A 520 -9.99 -11.62 -4.78
CA LEU A 520 -11.45 -11.66 -5.00
C LEU A 520 -12.12 -12.70 -4.09
N MET A 521 -11.52 -13.89 -3.93
CA MET A 521 -12.05 -14.93 -3.03
C MET A 521 -12.06 -14.49 -1.57
N LYS A 522 -11.02 -13.77 -1.11
CA LYS A 522 -10.98 -13.16 0.23
C LYS A 522 -12.06 -12.08 0.39
N LEU A 523 -12.19 -11.16 -0.56
CA LEU A 523 -13.22 -10.12 -0.54
C LEU A 523 -14.66 -10.69 -0.60
N VAL A 524 -14.89 -11.80 -1.32
CA VAL A 524 -16.17 -12.53 -1.28
C VAL A 524 -16.40 -13.17 0.09
N SER A 525 -15.38 -13.80 0.68
CA SER A 525 -15.50 -14.41 2.00
C SER A 525 -15.69 -13.39 3.14
N GLU A 526 -15.30 -12.14 2.92
CA GLU A 526 -15.53 -10.98 3.80
C GLU A 526 -16.87 -10.28 3.52
N GLY A 527 -17.65 -10.72 2.52
CA GLY A 527 -18.89 -10.07 2.11
C GLY A 527 -18.72 -8.69 1.46
N LYS A 528 -17.49 -8.30 1.13
CA LYS A 528 -17.16 -7.03 0.44
C LYS A 528 -17.38 -7.11 -1.07
N LEU A 529 -17.38 -8.31 -1.65
CA LEU A 529 -17.65 -8.55 -3.06
C LEU A 529 -18.72 -9.65 -3.26
N ASP A 530 -19.62 -9.45 -4.21
CA ASP A 530 -20.54 -10.45 -4.73
C ASP A 530 -20.28 -10.61 -6.23
N VAL A 531 -19.97 -11.85 -6.66
CA VAL A 531 -19.65 -12.15 -8.06
C VAL A 531 -20.85 -11.99 -9.01
N SER A 532 -22.07 -11.93 -8.49
CA SER A 532 -23.29 -11.72 -9.28
C SER A 532 -23.55 -10.25 -9.64
N LEU A 533 -22.96 -9.29 -8.92
CA LEU A 533 -23.21 -7.86 -9.11
C LEU A 533 -22.49 -7.28 -10.34
N PRO A 534 -23.06 -6.24 -10.97
CA PRO A 534 -22.44 -5.54 -12.09
C PRO A 534 -21.17 -4.79 -11.64
N ILE A 535 -20.17 -4.69 -12.53
CA ILE A 535 -18.91 -3.98 -12.23
C ILE A 535 -19.16 -2.51 -11.86
N ASN A 536 -20.21 -1.88 -12.42
CA ASN A 536 -20.57 -0.50 -12.11
C ASN A 536 -21.11 -0.27 -10.68
N HIS A 537 -21.33 -1.34 -9.89
CA HIS A 537 -21.56 -1.28 -8.45
C HIS A 537 -20.27 -0.89 -7.70
N TYR A 538 -19.13 -1.46 -8.09
CA TYR A 538 -17.81 -1.21 -7.47
C TYR A 538 -17.06 -0.05 -8.13
N LEU A 539 -17.24 0.13 -9.44
CA LEU A 539 -16.59 1.16 -10.25
C LEU A 539 -17.66 2.03 -10.93
N PRO A 540 -18.23 3.05 -10.24
CA PRO A 540 -19.41 3.78 -10.74
C PRO A 540 -19.25 4.47 -12.10
N THR A 541 -18.02 4.68 -12.57
CA THR A 541 -17.67 5.25 -13.89
C THR A 541 -17.71 4.23 -15.04
N TYR A 542 -17.77 2.92 -14.76
CA TYR A 542 -17.82 1.84 -15.74
C TYR A 542 -19.22 1.71 -16.37
N ARG A 543 -19.62 2.70 -17.19
CA ARG A 543 -20.97 2.79 -17.76
C ARG A 543 -20.98 3.00 -19.28
N GLY A 544 -22.15 2.84 -19.88
CA GLY A 544 -22.38 3.04 -21.31
C GLY A 544 -21.84 1.90 -22.17
N SER A 545 -22.23 1.87 -23.45
CA SER A 545 -21.84 0.82 -24.41
C SER A 545 -22.16 -0.61 -23.97
N GLY A 546 -23.11 -0.80 -23.03
CA GLY A 546 -23.48 -2.09 -22.45
C GLY A 546 -22.61 -2.56 -21.26
N ARG A 547 -21.68 -1.73 -20.75
CA ARG A 547 -20.87 -2.01 -19.56
C ARG A 547 -21.70 -2.29 -18.32
N ASP A 548 -22.80 -1.56 -18.15
CA ASP A 548 -23.73 -1.65 -17.02
C ASP A 548 -24.37 -3.04 -16.82
N LEU A 549 -24.29 -3.92 -17.84
CA LEU A 549 -24.80 -5.28 -17.80
C LEU A 549 -23.72 -6.34 -17.54
N ARG A 550 -22.44 -5.97 -17.33
CA ARG A 550 -21.33 -6.90 -17.08
C ARG A 550 -21.14 -7.12 -15.59
N THR A 551 -21.24 -8.37 -15.15
CA THR A 551 -21.03 -8.78 -13.75
C THR A 551 -19.59 -9.23 -13.51
N VAL A 552 -19.19 -9.27 -12.23
CA VAL A 552 -17.88 -9.83 -11.84
C VAL A 552 -17.75 -11.30 -12.30
N LYS A 553 -18.83 -12.11 -12.30
CA LYS A 553 -18.85 -13.45 -12.90
C LYS A 553 -18.51 -13.41 -14.39
N ASP A 554 -19.09 -12.50 -15.18
CA ASP A 554 -18.81 -12.45 -16.63
C ASP A 554 -17.33 -12.21 -16.92
N ILE A 555 -16.70 -11.34 -16.12
CA ILE A 555 -15.29 -10.98 -16.21
C ILE A 555 -14.41 -12.16 -15.77
N LEU A 556 -14.70 -12.77 -14.60
CA LEU A 556 -14.01 -13.97 -14.10
C LEU A 556 -14.15 -15.20 -15.02
N THR A 557 -15.20 -15.27 -15.84
CA THR A 557 -15.45 -16.39 -16.77
C THR A 557 -15.10 -16.07 -18.23
N HIS A 558 -14.50 -14.90 -18.50
CA HIS A 558 -14.13 -14.43 -19.84
C HIS A 558 -15.31 -14.35 -20.84
N ASN A 559 -16.51 -14.07 -20.32
CA ASN A 559 -17.76 -13.94 -21.08
C ASN A 559 -18.22 -12.48 -21.26
N ALA A 560 -17.53 -11.49 -20.70
CA ALA A 560 -17.90 -10.07 -20.81
C ALA A 560 -17.83 -9.51 -22.25
N GLY A 561 -16.96 -10.11 -23.08
CA GLY A 561 -16.86 -9.86 -24.52
C GLY A 561 -15.69 -8.97 -24.96
N TYR A 562 -14.70 -8.72 -24.11
CA TYR A 562 -13.50 -7.96 -24.48
C TYR A 562 -12.60 -8.71 -25.49
N SER A 563 -11.78 -7.95 -26.24
CA SER A 563 -10.68 -8.50 -27.05
C SER A 563 -9.66 -9.24 -26.16
N PRO A 564 -8.88 -10.21 -26.68
CA PRO A 564 -7.89 -10.92 -25.85
C PRO A 564 -6.83 -9.98 -25.25
N GLN A 565 -6.50 -8.92 -25.98
CA GLN A 565 -5.61 -7.85 -25.54
C GLN A 565 -5.99 -6.51 -26.20
N VAL A 566 -5.54 -5.42 -25.60
CA VAL A 566 -5.41 -4.10 -26.25
C VAL A 566 -3.94 -3.69 -26.10
N ARG A 567 -3.29 -3.30 -27.20
CA ARG A 567 -1.85 -2.97 -27.21
C ARG A 567 -1.62 -1.53 -26.77
N PHE A 568 -2.03 -1.19 -25.54
CA PHE A 568 -1.89 0.17 -24.99
C PHE A 568 -0.46 0.70 -25.08
N PHE A 569 0.54 -0.18 -24.95
CA PHE A 569 1.97 0.16 -24.95
C PHE A 569 2.54 0.65 -26.30
N THR A 570 1.80 0.56 -27.41
CA THR A 570 2.27 1.00 -28.74
C THR A 570 1.18 1.74 -29.54
N ARG A 571 1.61 2.59 -30.48
CA ARG A 571 0.72 3.25 -31.45
C ARG A 571 0.19 2.29 -32.51
N ASP A 572 0.90 1.19 -32.76
CA ASP A 572 0.45 0.06 -33.58
C ASP A 572 -0.58 -0.80 -32.80
N ASN A 573 -1.80 -0.28 -32.69
CA ASN A 573 -2.89 -0.94 -32.00
C ASN A 573 -4.17 -0.93 -32.85
N HIS A 574 -4.82 -2.09 -32.93
CA HIS A 574 -6.02 -2.34 -33.74
C HIS A 574 -7.24 -1.45 -33.44
N LEU A 575 -7.28 -0.76 -32.29
CA LEU A 575 -8.31 0.22 -31.95
C LEU A 575 -7.93 1.68 -32.29
N GLY A 576 -6.77 1.88 -32.93
CA GLY A 576 -6.19 3.18 -33.25
C GLY A 576 -5.35 3.80 -32.13
N THR A 577 -4.64 4.87 -32.50
CA THR A 577 -3.66 5.59 -31.66
C THR A 577 -4.27 6.28 -30.44
N ALA A 578 -5.58 6.55 -30.43
CA ALA A 578 -6.29 7.08 -29.26
C ALA A 578 -6.15 6.19 -28.00
N PHE A 579 -5.92 4.89 -28.20
CA PHE A 579 -5.71 3.90 -27.14
C PHE A 579 -4.22 3.70 -26.77
N PHE A 580 -3.26 4.35 -27.43
CA PHE A 580 -1.85 4.32 -27.02
C PHE A 580 -1.68 5.06 -25.68
N SER A 581 -1.28 4.35 -24.63
CA SER A 581 -1.04 4.84 -23.28
C SER A 581 0.09 4.06 -22.61
N GLN A 582 1.16 4.76 -22.25
CA GLN A 582 2.21 4.30 -21.32
C GLN A 582 2.11 5.06 -19.98
N ASN A 583 0.88 5.26 -19.49
CA ASN A 583 0.58 5.94 -18.23
C ASN A 583 -0.57 5.20 -17.54
N ALA A 584 -0.37 4.80 -16.28
CA ALA A 584 -1.30 3.92 -15.56
C ALA A 584 -2.73 4.50 -15.51
N GLU A 585 -2.89 5.76 -15.08
CA GLU A 585 -4.20 6.37 -14.91
C GLU A 585 -4.94 6.59 -16.25
N ARG A 586 -4.24 6.98 -17.32
CA ARG A 586 -4.85 7.05 -18.65
C ARG A 586 -5.22 5.66 -19.17
N THR A 587 -4.46 4.61 -18.87
CA THR A 587 -4.81 3.22 -19.21
C THR A 587 -6.06 2.76 -18.45
N LYS A 588 -6.12 3.01 -17.13
CA LYS A 588 -7.29 2.76 -16.27
C LYS A 588 -8.55 3.49 -16.78
N GLN A 589 -8.42 4.78 -17.11
CA GLN A 589 -9.48 5.60 -17.74
C GLN A 589 -9.99 5.02 -19.08
N LEU A 590 -9.07 4.58 -19.95
CA LEU A 590 -9.42 3.96 -21.24
C LEU A 590 -10.20 2.65 -21.04
N ILE A 591 -9.75 1.77 -20.13
CA ILE A 591 -10.43 0.50 -19.80
C ILE A 591 -11.85 0.77 -19.29
N LEU A 592 -12.00 1.70 -18.33
CA LEU A 592 -13.29 2.05 -17.74
C LEU A 592 -14.30 2.59 -18.76
N THR A 593 -13.86 3.45 -19.69
CA THR A 593 -14.77 4.31 -20.45
C THR A 593 -14.73 4.15 -21.98
N LYS A 594 -13.64 3.66 -22.56
CA LYS A 594 -13.40 3.67 -24.02
C LYS A 594 -13.23 2.29 -24.66
N VAL A 595 -12.58 1.32 -24.00
CA VAL A 595 -12.30 0.02 -24.64
C VAL A 595 -13.62 -0.66 -25.02
N PRO A 596 -13.82 -1.02 -26.30
CA PRO A 596 -15.04 -1.65 -26.78
C PRO A 596 -15.05 -3.15 -26.49
N PHE A 597 -16.24 -3.75 -26.52
CA PHE A 597 -16.39 -5.20 -26.57
C PHE A 597 -16.18 -5.67 -28.03
N ALA A 598 -15.42 -6.74 -28.21
CA ALA A 598 -15.26 -7.43 -29.50
C ALA A 598 -16.46 -8.33 -29.84
N VAL A 599 -17.21 -8.80 -28.83
CA VAL A 599 -18.43 -9.61 -28.99
C VAL A 599 -19.49 -9.25 -27.94
N GLY A 600 -20.73 -9.69 -28.15
CA GLY A 600 -21.80 -9.56 -27.17
C GLY A 600 -21.53 -10.35 -25.88
N ARG A 601 -22.18 -9.94 -24.77
CA ARG A 601 -22.11 -10.63 -23.48
C ARG A 601 -22.49 -12.10 -23.66
N SER A 602 -21.63 -13.01 -23.20
CA SER A 602 -21.80 -14.47 -23.30
C SER A 602 -21.96 -15.03 -24.72
N ALA A 603 -21.80 -14.23 -25.78
CA ALA A 603 -21.94 -14.69 -27.17
C ALA A 603 -20.76 -15.55 -27.63
N LYS A 604 -19.57 -15.28 -27.11
CA LYS A 604 -18.36 -16.10 -27.28
C LYS A 604 -17.42 -15.85 -26.09
N ARG A 605 -16.86 -16.92 -25.52
CA ARG A 605 -15.84 -16.82 -24.48
C ARG A 605 -14.51 -16.37 -25.09
N MET A 606 -13.90 -15.33 -24.54
CA MET A 606 -12.68 -14.73 -25.07
C MET A 606 -11.72 -14.42 -23.92
N TYR A 607 -10.70 -15.28 -23.75
CA TYR A 607 -9.66 -15.09 -22.75
C TYR A 607 -9.01 -13.72 -22.94
N SER A 608 -9.19 -12.82 -21.96
CA SER A 608 -8.80 -11.42 -22.07
C SER A 608 -7.96 -10.97 -20.88
N ASP A 609 -6.90 -10.22 -21.15
CA ASP A 609 -6.17 -9.51 -20.12
C ASP A 609 -6.96 -8.30 -19.60
N THR A 610 -7.78 -7.65 -20.43
CA THR A 610 -8.61 -6.49 -20.05
C THR A 610 -9.60 -6.83 -18.95
N ASP A 611 -10.17 -8.04 -18.97
CA ASP A 611 -10.99 -8.58 -17.88
C ASP A 611 -10.24 -8.51 -16.53
N TYR A 612 -8.99 -8.99 -16.49
CA TYR A 612 -8.21 -9.05 -15.26
C TYR A 612 -7.55 -7.73 -14.85
N MET A 613 -7.23 -6.86 -15.80
CA MET A 613 -6.87 -5.45 -15.52
C MET A 613 -8.02 -4.76 -14.77
N LEU A 614 -9.27 -4.96 -15.23
CA LEU A 614 -10.46 -4.40 -14.60
C LEU A 614 -10.76 -5.02 -13.22
N LEU A 615 -10.53 -6.33 -13.02
CA LEU A 615 -10.63 -6.96 -11.70
C LEU A 615 -9.61 -6.41 -10.70
N GLY A 616 -8.39 -6.07 -11.16
CA GLY A 616 -7.40 -5.35 -10.35
C GLY A 616 -7.97 -4.03 -9.82
N MET A 617 -8.59 -3.23 -10.70
CA MET A 617 -9.22 -1.96 -10.33
C MET A 617 -10.42 -2.12 -9.38
N VAL A 618 -11.18 -3.23 -9.49
CA VAL A 618 -12.26 -3.57 -8.53
C VAL A 618 -11.67 -3.84 -7.14
N ILE A 619 -10.57 -4.59 -7.04
CA ILE A 619 -9.87 -4.83 -5.76
C ILE A 619 -9.37 -3.50 -5.18
N GLU A 620 -8.68 -2.68 -5.99
CA GLU A 620 -8.19 -1.36 -5.57
C GLU A 620 -9.32 -0.49 -4.99
N LYS A 621 -10.48 -0.43 -5.64
CA LYS A 621 -11.58 0.42 -5.17
C LYS A 621 -12.35 -0.13 -3.97
N ILE A 622 -12.36 -1.45 -3.75
CA ILE A 622 -12.96 -2.09 -2.55
C ILE A 622 -12.05 -1.97 -1.33
N THR A 623 -10.73 -2.06 -1.53
CA THR A 623 -9.73 -2.07 -0.44
C THR A 623 -9.23 -0.68 -0.06
N GLY A 624 -9.17 0.25 -1.03
CA GLY A 624 -8.47 1.53 -0.88
C GLY A 624 -6.94 1.41 -0.96
N MET A 625 -6.43 0.26 -1.42
CA MET A 625 -5.00 -0.07 -1.50
C MET A 625 -4.61 -0.41 -2.95
N ALA A 626 -3.35 -0.19 -3.31
CA ALA A 626 -2.81 -0.73 -4.56
C ALA A 626 -2.87 -2.27 -4.55
N LEU A 627 -3.04 -2.89 -5.73
CA LEU A 627 -3.26 -4.34 -5.84
C LEU A 627 -2.12 -5.16 -5.22
N ASP A 628 -0.87 -4.76 -5.45
CA ASP A 628 0.31 -5.42 -4.88
C ASP A 628 0.37 -5.28 -3.36
N THR A 629 0.20 -4.05 -2.85
CA THR A 629 0.16 -3.77 -1.41
C THR A 629 -0.93 -4.59 -0.72
N TYR A 630 -2.12 -4.72 -1.32
CA TYR A 630 -3.17 -5.57 -0.76
C TYR A 630 -2.76 -7.04 -0.70
N VAL A 631 -2.30 -7.65 -1.80
CA VAL A 631 -1.98 -9.09 -1.76
C VAL A 631 -0.73 -9.38 -0.90
N GLU A 632 0.22 -8.47 -0.83
CA GLU A 632 1.40 -8.62 0.03
C GLU A 632 1.01 -8.59 1.52
N TYR A 633 0.26 -7.57 1.99
CA TYR A 633 -0.12 -7.45 3.41
C TYR A 633 -1.25 -8.39 3.84
N ASP A 634 -2.29 -8.60 3.03
CA ASP A 634 -3.50 -9.34 3.42
C ASP A 634 -3.42 -10.84 3.08
N ILE A 635 -2.46 -11.28 2.23
CA ILE A 635 -2.38 -12.66 1.72
C ILE A 635 -0.99 -13.28 1.87
N TYR A 636 0.10 -12.59 1.48
CA TYR A 636 1.45 -13.19 1.47
C TYR A 636 2.17 -13.10 2.82
N HIS A 637 2.26 -11.93 3.45
CA HIS A 637 2.87 -11.75 4.77
C HIS A 637 2.21 -12.60 5.88
N PRO A 638 0.87 -12.76 5.96
CA PRO A 638 0.23 -13.64 6.94
C PRO A 638 0.62 -15.11 6.79
N LEU A 639 1.04 -15.53 5.59
CA LEU A 639 1.50 -16.87 5.26
C LEU A 639 3.03 -17.04 5.34
N ALA A 640 3.79 -15.96 5.59
CA ALA A 640 5.25 -15.88 5.50
C ALA A 640 5.79 -16.27 4.11
N LEU A 641 5.29 -15.59 3.08
CA LEU A 641 5.66 -15.77 1.67
C LEU A 641 6.50 -14.60 1.15
N ASP A 642 7.63 -14.39 1.82
CA ASP A 642 8.52 -13.23 1.64
C ASP A 642 9.16 -13.17 0.24
N SER A 643 8.99 -14.21 -0.59
CA SER A 643 9.51 -14.31 -1.96
C SER A 643 8.40 -14.24 -3.02
N THR A 644 7.23 -13.69 -2.68
CA THR A 644 6.08 -13.53 -3.59
C THR A 644 5.62 -12.07 -3.61
N ALA A 645 5.90 -11.34 -4.69
CA ALA A 645 5.72 -9.89 -4.77
C ALA A 645 5.57 -9.38 -6.21
N PHE A 646 5.00 -8.18 -6.38
CA PHE A 646 5.13 -7.39 -7.61
C PHE A 646 6.37 -6.48 -7.56
N ASN A 647 6.85 -6.05 -8.74
CA ASN A 647 8.04 -5.19 -8.92
C ASN A 647 9.21 -5.50 -7.96
N PRO A 648 9.65 -6.76 -7.81
CA PRO A 648 10.53 -7.15 -6.69
C PRO A 648 11.92 -6.48 -6.72
N LEU A 649 12.40 -6.02 -7.88
CA LEU A 649 13.64 -5.22 -7.95
C LEU A 649 13.52 -3.86 -7.23
N GLU A 650 12.32 -3.26 -7.21
CA GLU A 650 12.03 -2.04 -6.43
C GLU A 650 11.92 -2.36 -4.93
N LYS A 651 11.65 -3.62 -4.59
CA LYS A 651 11.51 -4.16 -3.23
C LYS A 651 12.78 -4.87 -2.73
N GLY A 652 13.95 -4.50 -3.29
CA GLY A 652 15.29 -4.90 -2.79
C GLY A 652 15.86 -6.19 -3.37
N PHE A 653 15.13 -6.91 -4.23
CA PHE A 653 15.66 -8.11 -4.89
C PHE A 653 16.66 -7.76 -6.00
N ARG A 654 17.58 -8.68 -6.30
CA ARG A 654 18.65 -8.52 -7.29
C ARG A 654 18.38 -9.37 -8.52
N LYS A 655 18.70 -8.88 -9.74
CA LYS A 655 18.42 -9.58 -11.01
C LYS A 655 18.94 -11.03 -11.03
N ASN A 656 20.07 -11.32 -10.38
CA ASN A 656 20.63 -12.69 -10.31
C ASN A 656 19.82 -13.70 -9.47
N GLN A 657 18.79 -13.28 -8.72
CA GLN A 657 17.85 -14.17 -8.03
C GLN A 657 16.73 -14.70 -8.95
N PHE A 658 16.58 -14.14 -10.15
CA PHE A 658 15.51 -14.46 -11.08
C PHE A 658 15.98 -15.33 -12.23
N ALA A 659 15.08 -16.17 -12.73
CA ALA A 659 15.22 -16.71 -14.07
C ALA A 659 15.07 -15.56 -15.10
N ALA A 660 16.03 -15.45 -16.01
CA ALA A 660 15.90 -14.62 -17.19
C ALA A 660 14.78 -15.18 -18.08
N THR A 661 14.00 -14.31 -18.71
CA THR A 661 12.69 -14.65 -19.31
C THR A 661 12.66 -14.60 -20.83
N GLU A 662 13.28 -13.62 -21.47
CA GLU A 662 13.43 -13.54 -22.94
C GLU A 662 14.78 -12.87 -23.25
N ILE A 663 15.43 -13.29 -24.35
CA ILE A 663 16.80 -12.90 -24.66
C ILE A 663 16.90 -11.41 -25.04
N ASN A 664 16.04 -10.95 -25.96
CA ASN A 664 16.07 -9.57 -26.48
C ASN A 664 14.85 -8.80 -25.97
N GLY A 665 14.66 -8.82 -24.66
CA GLY A 665 13.62 -8.12 -23.89
C GLY A 665 12.20 -8.54 -24.24
N THR A 666 11.47 -7.69 -24.96
CA THR A 666 10.12 -8.01 -25.47
C THR A 666 10.02 -7.89 -27.00
N THR A 667 11.16 -7.83 -27.69
CA THR A 667 11.20 -7.64 -29.15
C THR A 667 10.85 -8.88 -29.97
N ARG A 668 10.70 -10.06 -29.35
CA ARG A 668 10.49 -11.34 -30.05
C ARG A 668 11.62 -11.65 -31.03
N GLY A 669 12.84 -11.29 -30.64
CA GLY A 669 14.02 -11.34 -31.51
C GLY A 669 13.91 -10.33 -32.65
N HIS A 670 13.71 -9.05 -32.32
CA HIS A 670 13.60 -7.91 -33.26
C HIS A 670 12.43 -7.97 -34.25
N ARG A 671 11.39 -8.78 -33.98
CA ARG A 671 10.15 -8.85 -34.78
C ARG A 671 9.05 -7.90 -34.29
N VAL A 672 9.17 -7.41 -33.06
CA VAL A 672 8.27 -6.43 -32.42
C VAL A 672 9.10 -5.22 -32.00
N ASP A 673 8.66 -4.04 -32.45
CA ASP A 673 9.28 -2.75 -32.13
C ASP A 673 8.21 -1.72 -31.75
N PHE A 674 8.56 -0.79 -30.86
CA PHE A 674 7.76 0.35 -30.40
C PHE A 674 8.60 1.27 -29.48
N ASP A 675 8.16 2.52 -29.28
CA ASP A 675 8.77 3.47 -28.33
C ASP A 675 9.11 2.80 -26.98
N ASN A 676 10.40 2.83 -26.62
CA ASN A 676 10.97 2.22 -25.40
C ASN A 676 10.79 0.70 -25.22
N VAL A 677 10.56 -0.06 -26.29
CA VAL A 677 10.65 -1.54 -26.25
C VAL A 677 11.96 -2.00 -25.57
N ARG A 678 11.85 -2.98 -24.68
CA ARG A 678 13.02 -3.53 -23.97
C ARG A 678 13.78 -4.47 -24.90
N THR A 679 15.11 -4.32 -24.95
CA THR A 679 15.99 -5.02 -25.92
C THR A 679 17.05 -5.91 -25.26
N TYR A 680 17.24 -5.84 -23.94
CA TYR A 680 18.21 -6.61 -23.15
C TYR A 680 17.60 -7.90 -22.56
N VAL A 681 18.41 -8.79 -21.97
CA VAL A 681 17.90 -10.04 -21.35
C VAL A 681 17.00 -9.71 -20.16
N LEU A 682 15.70 -10.00 -20.31
CA LEU A 682 14.71 -9.59 -19.32
C LEU A 682 14.80 -10.46 -18.06
N GLN A 683 15.06 -9.87 -16.90
CA GLN A 683 15.35 -10.61 -15.67
C GLN A 683 14.93 -9.80 -14.42
N GLY A 684 13.91 -10.26 -13.69
CA GLY A 684 13.34 -9.58 -12.52
C GLY A 684 12.29 -8.50 -12.82
N GLU A 685 11.96 -8.28 -14.09
CA GLU A 685 10.99 -7.29 -14.57
C GLU A 685 9.88 -8.02 -15.33
N VAL A 686 8.60 -7.65 -15.13
CA VAL A 686 7.47 -8.37 -15.75
C VAL A 686 7.55 -8.34 -17.27
N HIS A 687 7.34 -9.50 -17.89
CA HIS A 687 7.40 -9.69 -19.34
C HIS A 687 6.27 -8.94 -20.06
N ASP A 688 5.04 -9.09 -19.58
CA ASP A 688 3.86 -8.53 -20.23
C ASP A 688 3.97 -7.00 -20.44
N GLU A 689 3.88 -6.60 -21.71
CA GLU A 689 4.14 -5.24 -22.15
C GLU A 689 3.06 -4.26 -21.64
N LYS A 690 1.84 -4.75 -21.38
CA LYS A 690 0.71 -3.96 -20.87
C LYS A 690 0.83 -3.76 -19.37
N ALA A 691 1.32 -4.76 -18.63
CA ALA A 691 1.65 -4.61 -17.22
C ALA A 691 2.80 -3.61 -17.04
N PHE A 692 3.94 -3.84 -17.71
CA PHE A 692 5.12 -2.98 -17.56
C PHE A 692 4.88 -1.54 -18.03
N HIS A 693 4.67 -1.32 -19.33
CA HIS A 693 4.66 0.02 -19.91
C HIS A 693 3.36 0.78 -19.63
N SER A 694 2.22 0.08 -19.51
CA SER A 694 0.90 0.73 -19.43
C SER A 694 0.26 0.75 -18.05
N LEU A 695 0.81 0.02 -17.05
CA LEU A 695 0.32 -0.02 -15.66
C LEU A 695 1.42 0.06 -14.58
N GLY A 696 2.71 0.21 -14.93
CA GLY A 696 3.79 0.33 -13.94
C GLY A 696 4.19 -0.98 -13.26
N GLY A 697 4.00 -2.11 -13.95
CA GLY A 697 4.35 -3.47 -13.49
C GLY A 697 3.30 -4.15 -12.61
N VAL A 698 2.48 -3.39 -11.89
CA VAL A 698 1.37 -3.91 -11.06
C VAL A 698 0.10 -4.02 -11.89
N ALA A 699 -0.31 -5.24 -12.26
CA ALA A 699 -1.57 -5.47 -12.97
C ALA A 699 -2.25 -6.78 -12.59
N GLY A 700 -3.58 -6.81 -12.63
CA GLY A 700 -4.35 -8.02 -12.27
C GLY A 700 -4.18 -9.18 -13.26
N HIS A 701 -3.61 -8.96 -14.44
CA HIS A 701 -3.42 -9.98 -15.46
C HIS A 701 -2.01 -10.58 -15.52
N ALA A 702 -0.99 -9.85 -15.06
CA ALA A 702 0.44 -10.20 -15.05
C ALA A 702 1.22 -9.24 -14.13
N GLY A 703 2.36 -9.67 -13.57
CA GLY A 703 3.22 -8.82 -12.72
C GLY A 703 3.78 -9.50 -11.47
N LEU A 704 3.16 -10.59 -11.03
CA LEU A 704 3.57 -11.31 -9.82
C LEU A 704 4.79 -12.20 -10.10
N PHE A 705 5.79 -12.09 -9.23
CA PHE A 705 6.92 -13.01 -9.13
C PHE A 705 6.76 -13.94 -7.94
N SER A 706 7.25 -15.18 -8.04
CA SER A 706 7.26 -16.14 -6.92
C SER A 706 8.27 -17.27 -7.12
N THR A 707 8.49 -18.07 -6.07
CA THR A 707 9.25 -19.34 -6.11
C THR A 707 8.31 -20.54 -6.24
N GLY A 708 8.87 -21.72 -6.55
CA GLY A 708 8.09 -22.96 -6.51
C GLY A 708 7.60 -23.36 -5.10
N LYS A 709 8.28 -22.91 -4.04
CA LYS A 709 7.92 -23.21 -2.64
C LYS A 709 6.75 -22.37 -2.16
N ASP A 710 6.76 -21.07 -2.46
CA ASP A 710 5.69 -20.15 -2.08
C ASP A 710 4.37 -20.51 -2.79
N LEU A 711 4.44 -20.78 -4.11
CA LEU A 711 3.29 -21.28 -4.86
C LEU A 711 2.80 -22.64 -4.34
N ALA A 712 3.67 -23.49 -3.80
CA ALA A 712 3.23 -24.72 -3.13
C ALA A 712 2.45 -24.44 -1.83
N VAL A 713 2.81 -23.40 -1.07
CA VAL A 713 2.01 -22.96 0.09
C VAL A 713 0.65 -22.41 -0.34
N LEU A 714 0.60 -21.56 -1.38
CA LEU A 714 -0.66 -21.06 -1.92
C LEU A 714 -1.52 -22.20 -2.50
N ALA A 715 -0.94 -23.17 -3.21
CA ALA A 715 -1.64 -24.38 -3.63
C ALA A 715 -2.13 -25.22 -2.42
N GLN A 716 -1.39 -25.26 -1.32
CA GLN A 716 -1.85 -25.91 -0.09
C GLN A 716 -3.00 -25.16 0.59
N VAL A 717 -3.09 -23.82 0.53
CA VAL A 717 -4.29 -23.06 0.99
C VAL A 717 -5.54 -23.53 0.24
N LEU A 718 -5.41 -23.75 -1.07
CA LEU A 718 -6.48 -24.23 -1.94
C LEU A 718 -6.87 -25.69 -1.63
N LEU A 719 -5.89 -26.60 -1.50
CA LEU A 719 -6.12 -27.99 -1.06
C LEU A 719 -6.71 -28.06 0.36
N ASN A 720 -6.34 -27.12 1.23
CA ASN A 720 -6.90 -26.94 2.58
C ASN A 720 -8.31 -26.34 2.60
N ARG A 721 -8.85 -25.94 1.44
CA ARG A 721 -10.17 -25.33 1.29
C ARG A 721 -10.34 -24.04 2.11
N GLY A 722 -9.28 -23.23 2.26
CA GLY A 722 -9.43 -21.86 2.76
C GLY A 722 -8.30 -21.23 3.58
N GLY A 723 -7.27 -21.98 4.02
CA GLY A 723 -6.27 -21.42 4.93
C GLY A 723 -5.05 -22.31 5.20
N TYR A 724 -4.18 -21.87 6.11
CA TYR A 724 -2.87 -22.49 6.38
C TYR A 724 -2.36 -22.18 7.80
N GLY A 725 -2.19 -23.21 8.64
CA GLY A 725 -2.05 -23.00 10.09
C GLY A 725 -3.29 -22.30 10.67
N GLU A 726 -3.07 -21.28 11.50
CA GLU A 726 -4.15 -20.50 12.13
C GLU A 726 -4.67 -19.35 11.25
N LYS A 727 -4.23 -19.24 9.99
CA LYS A 727 -4.71 -18.20 9.07
C LYS A 727 -5.76 -18.76 8.12
N GLN A 728 -6.97 -18.21 8.17
CA GLN A 728 -7.97 -18.32 7.11
C GLN A 728 -7.81 -17.13 6.14
N LEU A 729 -7.94 -17.38 4.83
CA LEU A 729 -7.99 -16.33 3.80
C LEU A 729 -9.38 -16.23 3.16
N PHE A 730 -10.05 -17.35 2.99
CA PHE A 730 -11.43 -17.43 2.47
C PHE A 730 -12.10 -18.73 2.94
N SER A 731 -13.43 -18.75 2.98
CA SER A 731 -14.18 -19.93 3.40
C SER A 731 -14.22 -21.03 2.33
N SER A 732 -14.44 -22.28 2.77
CA SER A 732 -14.58 -23.44 1.90
C SER A 732 -15.73 -23.31 0.88
N LYS A 733 -16.80 -22.59 1.24
CA LYS A 733 -17.92 -22.28 0.34
C LYS A 733 -17.48 -21.41 -0.85
N VAL A 734 -16.55 -20.47 -0.64
CA VAL A 734 -16.01 -19.61 -1.69
C VAL A 734 -15.05 -20.40 -2.58
N ILE A 735 -14.26 -21.31 -2.00
CA ILE A 735 -13.51 -22.31 -2.78
C ILE A 735 -14.45 -23.10 -3.70
N ASP A 736 -15.53 -23.68 -3.17
CA ASP A 736 -16.49 -24.46 -3.95
C ASP A 736 -17.15 -23.62 -5.06
N GLN A 737 -17.52 -22.37 -4.77
CA GLN A 737 -18.08 -21.43 -5.74
C GLN A 737 -17.11 -21.11 -6.88
N PHE A 738 -15.82 -20.91 -6.59
CA PHE A 738 -14.82 -20.52 -7.59
C PHE A 738 -14.30 -21.70 -8.42
N ILE A 739 -14.27 -22.92 -7.87
CA ILE A 739 -13.82 -24.13 -8.58
C ILE A 739 -14.96 -24.93 -9.23
N LYS A 740 -16.23 -24.56 -8.98
CA LYS A 740 -17.41 -25.14 -9.65
C LYS A 740 -17.22 -25.05 -11.18
N PRO A 741 -17.48 -26.12 -11.96
CA PRO A 741 -17.59 -25.99 -13.41
C PRO A 741 -18.64 -24.94 -13.80
N ASP A 742 -18.26 -24.05 -14.71
CA ASP A 742 -19.11 -22.98 -15.20
C ASP A 742 -20.19 -23.49 -16.15
N ASP A 743 -21.32 -22.79 -16.14
CA ASP A 743 -22.57 -23.22 -16.75
C ASP A 743 -22.42 -23.19 -18.29
N GLY A 744 -22.44 -24.37 -18.91
CA GLY A 744 -22.22 -24.57 -20.35
C GLY A 744 -20.75 -24.75 -20.78
N ASN A 745 -19.76 -24.63 -19.89
CA ASN A 745 -18.36 -24.97 -20.20
C ASN A 745 -17.59 -25.41 -18.94
N GLY A 746 -17.61 -26.71 -18.65
CA GLY A 746 -16.96 -27.29 -17.47
C GLY A 746 -15.44 -27.19 -17.42
N THR A 747 -14.78 -26.71 -18.49
CA THR A 747 -13.33 -26.46 -18.56
C THR A 747 -12.91 -25.14 -17.90
N TYR A 748 -13.85 -24.39 -17.32
CA TYR A 748 -13.63 -23.17 -16.53
C TYR A 748 -14.36 -23.25 -15.19
N GLY A 749 -13.84 -22.55 -14.19
CA GLY A 749 -14.59 -22.06 -13.03
C GLY A 749 -14.61 -20.52 -13.04
N LEU A 750 -14.68 -19.90 -11.86
CA LEU A 750 -14.45 -18.46 -11.71
C LEU A 750 -12.93 -18.21 -11.73
N GLY A 751 -12.42 -17.69 -12.84
CA GLY A 751 -11.01 -17.48 -13.13
C GLY A 751 -10.22 -18.75 -13.48
N TRP A 752 -10.45 -19.84 -12.75
CA TRP A 752 -9.70 -21.08 -12.91
C TRP A 752 -9.97 -21.78 -14.23
N GLN A 753 -8.93 -22.36 -14.84
CA GLN A 753 -9.10 -23.41 -15.85
C GLN A 753 -9.30 -24.75 -15.14
N ARG A 754 -10.10 -25.65 -15.71
CA ARG A 754 -10.39 -26.99 -15.15
C ARG A 754 -10.03 -28.10 -16.14
N ALA A 755 -9.61 -29.25 -15.63
CA ALA A 755 -9.21 -30.41 -16.44
C ALA A 755 -10.38 -31.04 -17.21
N ASN A 756 -11.57 -31.05 -16.58
CA ASN A 756 -12.86 -31.48 -17.13
C ASN A 756 -12.77 -32.82 -17.90
N ASN A 757 -12.58 -33.93 -17.18
CA ASN A 757 -12.49 -35.29 -17.74
C ASN A 757 -11.42 -35.47 -18.84
N GLY A 758 -10.43 -34.59 -18.90
CA GLY A 758 -9.32 -34.65 -19.86
C GLY A 758 -9.48 -33.77 -21.11
N ASP A 759 -10.48 -32.88 -21.18
CA ASP A 759 -10.60 -31.86 -22.23
C ASP A 759 -9.33 -30.99 -22.37
N ARG A 760 -8.59 -30.81 -21.27
CA ARG A 760 -7.35 -30.02 -21.22
C ARG A 760 -6.11 -30.87 -20.94
N LYS A 761 -6.00 -32.06 -21.53
CA LYS A 761 -4.82 -32.96 -21.42
C LYS A 761 -3.45 -32.28 -21.64
N TRP A 762 -3.37 -31.31 -22.54
CA TRP A 762 -2.13 -30.54 -22.79
C TRP A 762 -1.66 -29.70 -21.59
N HIS A 763 -2.58 -29.33 -20.68
CA HIS A 763 -2.31 -28.61 -19.44
C HIS A 763 -2.22 -29.60 -18.27
N PHE A 764 -3.23 -30.45 -18.10
CA PHE A 764 -3.42 -31.26 -16.88
C PHE A 764 -2.90 -32.71 -16.97
N GLY A 765 -2.42 -33.17 -18.13
CA GLY A 765 -2.19 -34.60 -18.39
C GLY A 765 -3.51 -35.39 -18.53
N PRO A 766 -3.45 -36.70 -18.81
CA PRO A 766 -4.62 -37.57 -18.96
C PRO A 766 -5.13 -38.16 -17.64
N TYR A 767 -4.38 -38.01 -16.54
CA TYR A 767 -4.64 -38.64 -15.25
C TYR A 767 -5.23 -37.69 -14.19
N ALA A 768 -5.41 -36.40 -14.51
CA ALA A 768 -6.02 -35.44 -13.61
C ALA A 768 -7.52 -35.67 -13.43
N SER A 769 -8.03 -35.44 -12.22
CA SER A 769 -9.42 -35.66 -11.87
C SER A 769 -10.39 -34.68 -12.55
N ALA A 770 -11.68 -34.99 -12.51
CA ALA A 770 -12.75 -34.10 -12.95
C ALA A 770 -12.77 -32.77 -12.15
N SER A 771 -12.25 -32.80 -10.92
CA SER A 771 -12.13 -31.65 -10.03
C SER A 771 -10.81 -30.89 -10.15
N ALA A 772 -9.83 -31.35 -10.94
CA ALA A 772 -8.54 -30.66 -11.06
C ALA A 772 -8.67 -29.30 -11.77
N TYR A 773 -7.95 -28.29 -11.26
CA TYR A 773 -7.96 -26.92 -11.77
C TYR A 773 -6.58 -26.23 -11.62
N GLY A 774 -6.39 -25.10 -12.30
CA GLY A 774 -5.08 -24.45 -12.36
C GLY A 774 -4.98 -23.38 -13.45
N HIS A 775 -3.76 -22.91 -13.74
CA HIS A 775 -3.50 -21.95 -14.81
C HIS A 775 -2.07 -22.04 -15.38
N THR A 776 -1.93 -21.62 -16.64
CA THR A 776 -0.64 -21.50 -17.36
C THR A 776 -0.19 -20.05 -17.48
N GLY A 777 1.11 -19.79 -17.44
CA GLY A 777 1.73 -18.50 -17.76
C GLY A 777 2.36 -18.51 -19.15
N TRP A 778 2.35 -17.34 -19.82
CA TRP A 778 2.93 -17.19 -21.16
C TRP A 778 4.46 -17.45 -21.17
N THR A 779 5.14 -17.11 -20.08
CA THR A 779 6.59 -17.20 -19.83
C THR A 779 7.14 -18.63 -19.76
N GLY A 780 6.28 -19.62 -19.49
CA GLY A 780 6.69 -21.00 -19.27
C GLY A 780 6.20 -21.63 -17.96
N THR A 781 5.36 -20.95 -17.17
CA THR A 781 4.84 -21.48 -15.90
C THR A 781 3.55 -22.26 -16.07
N VAL A 782 3.30 -23.22 -15.18
CA VAL A 782 2.03 -23.96 -15.08
C VAL A 782 1.78 -24.40 -13.63
N THR A 783 0.52 -24.34 -13.22
CA THR A 783 0.05 -24.86 -11.94
C THR A 783 -1.13 -25.81 -12.14
N VAL A 784 -1.11 -26.93 -11.43
CA VAL A 784 -2.22 -27.89 -11.32
C VAL A 784 -2.50 -28.14 -9.84
N ILE A 785 -3.76 -28.08 -9.45
CA ILE A 785 -4.27 -28.40 -8.12
C ILE A 785 -5.39 -29.43 -8.30
N ASP A 786 -5.22 -30.61 -7.70
CA ASP A 786 -6.16 -31.73 -7.77
C ASP A 786 -6.65 -32.10 -6.35
N PRO A 787 -7.87 -31.67 -5.98
CA PRO A 787 -8.43 -31.98 -4.66
C PRO A 787 -8.75 -33.45 -4.42
N GLU A 788 -9.06 -34.23 -5.46
CA GLU A 788 -9.41 -35.66 -5.34
C GLU A 788 -8.16 -36.50 -5.06
N HIS A 789 -7.03 -36.15 -5.66
CA HIS A 789 -5.75 -36.79 -5.40
C HIS A 789 -4.93 -36.15 -4.26
N ASP A 790 -5.40 -35.07 -3.64
CA ASP A 790 -4.65 -34.21 -2.71
C ASP A 790 -3.23 -33.89 -3.21
N LEU A 791 -3.18 -33.35 -4.43
CA LEU A 791 -1.99 -33.18 -5.23
C LEU A 791 -1.93 -31.72 -5.72
N ALA A 792 -0.73 -31.14 -5.73
CA ALA A 792 -0.46 -29.96 -6.54
C ALA A 792 0.88 -30.09 -7.26
N ILE A 793 0.93 -29.60 -8.50
CA ILE A 793 2.10 -29.64 -9.38
C ILE A 793 2.37 -28.19 -9.80
N ILE A 794 3.56 -27.70 -9.48
CA ILE A 794 4.03 -26.36 -9.84
C ILE A 794 5.29 -26.57 -10.68
N LEU A 795 5.20 -26.28 -11.98
CA LEU A 795 6.34 -26.29 -12.90
C LEU A 795 6.57 -24.86 -13.38
N LEU A 796 7.66 -24.26 -12.91
CA LEU A 796 8.11 -22.94 -13.33
C LEU A 796 9.26 -23.14 -14.30
N THR A 797 9.18 -22.53 -15.49
CA THR A 797 10.25 -22.62 -16.49
C THR A 797 10.48 -21.25 -17.10
N ASN A 798 11.71 -21.04 -17.57
CA ASN A 798 12.05 -19.90 -18.42
C ASN A 798 12.06 -20.31 -19.90
N ALA A 799 11.06 -21.09 -20.36
CA ALA A 799 10.96 -21.61 -21.73
C ALA A 799 10.95 -20.56 -22.86
N ARG A 800 10.95 -19.26 -22.52
CA ARG A 800 11.06 -18.12 -23.44
C ARG A 800 12.47 -17.51 -23.49
N HIS A 801 13.38 -17.92 -22.60
CA HIS A 801 14.80 -17.58 -22.61
C HIS A 801 15.54 -18.51 -23.58
N SER A 802 15.09 -18.50 -24.83
CA SER A 802 15.56 -19.35 -25.92
C SER A 802 15.53 -18.57 -27.23
N GLU A 803 16.25 -19.09 -28.22
CA GLU A 803 16.16 -18.65 -29.61
C GLU A 803 14.71 -18.68 -30.14
N ILE A 804 14.45 -17.91 -31.20
CA ILE A 804 13.15 -17.80 -31.85
C ILE A 804 13.30 -18.13 -33.33
N GLU A 805 12.67 -19.24 -33.72
CA GLU A 805 12.70 -19.82 -35.06
C GLU A 805 11.44 -19.40 -35.84
N GLY A 806 11.52 -19.39 -37.17
CA GLY A 806 10.45 -18.88 -38.05
C GLY A 806 10.63 -17.42 -38.48
N ASP A 807 9.70 -16.89 -39.28
CA ASP A 807 9.82 -15.57 -39.93
C ASP A 807 9.21 -14.43 -39.09
N ASN A 808 8.86 -13.29 -39.68
CA ASN A 808 8.28 -12.15 -38.96
C ASN A 808 6.77 -12.32 -38.64
N LYS A 809 6.08 -13.29 -39.23
CA LYS A 809 4.65 -13.57 -39.05
C LYS A 809 4.44 -14.84 -38.25
N ASP A 810 5.10 -15.92 -38.64
CA ASP A 810 4.97 -17.25 -38.07
C ASP A 810 6.30 -17.64 -37.39
N TYR A 811 6.42 -17.29 -36.10
CA TYR A 811 7.59 -17.59 -35.27
C TYR A 811 7.23 -18.34 -33.99
N GLN A 812 8.17 -19.14 -33.49
CA GLN A 812 8.05 -19.83 -32.21
C GLN A 812 9.35 -19.77 -31.39
N PHE A 813 9.19 -19.65 -30.08
CA PHE A 813 10.30 -19.78 -29.13
C PHE A 813 10.69 -21.25 -29.06
N LYS A 814 11.95 -21.57 -29.35
CA LYS A 814 12.51 -22.94 -29.35
C LYS A 814 12.23 -23.67 -28.05
N GLY A 815 12.36 -23.00 -26.91
CA GLY A 815 12.05 -23.52 -25.57
C GLY A 815 10.60 -24.00 -25.39
N LYS A 816 9.64 -23.54 -26.20
CA LYS A 816 8.24 -24.01 -26.17
C LYS A 816 7.98 -25.25 -27.06
N GLN A 817 8.95 -25.70 -27.85
CA GLN A 817 8.86 -26.92 -28.65
C GLN A 817 9.20 -28.20 -27.84
N PHE A 818 9.96 -28.06 -26.75
CA PHE A 818 10.32 -29.15 -25.83
C PHE A 818 9.13 -29.63 -24.99
N GLU A 819 9.19 -30.86 -24.46
CA GLU A 819 8.08 -31.47 -23.72
C GLU A 819 7.85 -30.83 -22.35
N THR A 820 8.93 -30.43 -21.67
CA THR A 820 8.90 -29.57 -20.48
C THR A 820 8.27 -28.21 -20.79
N GLY A 821 8.54 -27.67 -21.99
CA GLY A 821 7.91 -26.45 -22.51
C GLY A 821 6.43 -26.61 -22.84
N LYS A 822 5.94 -27.82 -23.12
CA LYS A 822 4.53 -28.15 -23.43
C LYS A 822 3.70 -28.50 -22.19
N TYR A 823 4.31 -28.67 -21.03
CA TYR A 823 3.71 -28.95 -19.72
C TYR A 823 3.10 -30.36 -19.56
N GLY A 824 2.16 -30.76 -20.43
CA GLY A 824 1.33 -31.95 -20.25
C GLY A 824 2.12 -33.25 -20.04
N SER A 825 3.25 -33.41 -20.71
CA SER A 825 4.10 -34.61 -20.63
C SER A 825 4.81 -34.75 -19.28
N VAL A 826 5.40 -33.65 -18.75
CA VAL A 826 5.96 -33.61 -17.39
C VAL A 826 4.87 -33.89 -16.35
N ILE A 827 3.69 -33.29 -16.52
CA ILE A 827 2.57 -33.44 -15.60
C ILE A 827 2.03 -34.88 -15.62
N SER A 828 1.97 -35.53 -16.78
CA SER A 828 1.58 -36.94 -16.92
C SER A 828 2.53 -37.87 -16.15
N LEU A 829 3.84 -37.69 -16.34
CA LEU A 829 4.87 -38.46 -15.63
C LEU A 829 4.86 -38.18 -14.10
N VAL A 830 4.49 -36.97 -13.67
CA VAL A 830 4.28 -36.68 -12.24
C VAL A 830 3.04 -37.40 -11.69
N TYR A 831 1.93 -37.49 -12.45
CA TYR A 831 0.77 -38.30 -12.08
C TYR A 831 1.11 -39.78 -11.97
N GLU A 832 1.76 -40.35 -12.99
CA GLU A 832 2.23 -41.74 -12.97
C GLU A 832 3.11 -42.00 -11.74
N ALA A 833 4.08 -41.11 -11.48
CA ALA A 833 4.92 -41.18 -10.31
C ALA A 833 4.14 -41.17 -8.98
N VAL A 834 3.10 -40.35 -8.79
CA VAL A 834 2.36 -40.29 -7.50
C VAL A 834 1.23 -41.32 -7.37
N LEU A 835 0.69 -41.85 -8.48
CA LEU A 835 -0.42 -42.81 -8.50
C LEU A 835 0.05 -44.27 -8.48
N ASN A 836 1.12 -44.60 -9.23
CA ASN A 836 1.64 -45.97 -9.36
C ASN A 836 2.52 -46.35 -8.15
N ASN A 837 1.88 -46.48 -6.97
CA ASN A 837 2.56 -46.71 -5.68
C ASN A 837 3.21 -48.08 -5.50
#